data_AF-A0A7C1E1T8-F1
#
_entry.id   AF-A0A7C1E1T8-F1
#
_cell.length_a   1.000
_cell.length_b   1.000
_cell.length_c   1.000
_cell.angle_alpha   90.00
_cell.angle_beta   90.00
_cell.angle_gamma   90.00
#
_symmetry.space_group_name_H-M   'P 1'
#
loop_
_entity.id
_entity.type
_entity.pdbx_description
1 polymer ?
#
loop_
_entity_poly.entity_id
_entity_poly.type
_entity_poly.pdbx_seq_one_letter_code
_entity_poly.pdbx_strand_id
1 'polypeptide(L)'
;MNEGSRAMGVSMYEGWKDPGYCLYGAGNLLVLLGALGGEIEGVREAVDIEYVHRMRVATRRIRAALPLFRNCYPTQKYRYWRREIRAITRALGQARDADVQVDFLRKFLADLSPQEAAAVALLFALEGVAAGENTGAQPLPDPGGDPCAPGGHVRVSFTGTRASIERTHEGLQRPRKPPVMVPAVPPECPQIYRPGIECLMLRLQQRRKALQPGVIAALDRFVDLGVAGEMDATLRRVAAEARRCTTGIHSRTSYEQAFFHISQSIEEVFSYEDFVPQEEQIEQHHALRIAAKRLRYMMESFSGLFDGQMKAHIKAVRRLQDILGEMHDCDVWVASLPAFLEEEKERSVAYFGHAGVFGLIEPGINHLREDRRMRRDMLWRSLVAYWDRLKQDGFWGDLRATISNPLLGRSAGDSAGITEGGEPPAKLAVIGNVHADLAALEAVLEDARRRGATAVLNTGNFVGFGRSPDEVVERLRREHAISTIGNRDEQVLTVKKWKKPHRKGQKYRALRWQYRHLSRTSRAYLTSLPREIRLNFRGNRIFMTHCSPGSMAGFISSKAPDTGLREYIGAAGADSIIFGQERRPSARQIDGVWCISPGSVGTPEGGDPYAWYTLLQLNPFALHQVRVPSRTGQTIEKACEWCVPGTGARLSREGRHPDMMKPDDEEVH
;
A
#
# COMPACT_ATOMS: atom_id res chain seq x y z
N MET A 1 -63.59 -17.42 3.85
CA MET A 1 -62.59 -18.14 4.66
C MET A 1 -61.60 -18.78 3.70
N ASN A 2 -60.32 -18.45 3.90
CA ASN A 2 -59.09 -19.06 3.37
C ASN A 2 -59.05 -19.63 1.96
N GLU A 3 -58.25 -18.98 1.10
CA GLU A 3 -57.22 -19.69 0.34
C GLU A 3 -55.96 -18.82 0.18
N GLY A 4 -54.80 -19.44 0.42
CA GLY A 4 -53.54 -18.79 0.75
C GLY A 4 -52.80 -18.21 -0.44
N SER A 5 -52.41 -16.94 -0.31
CA SER A 5 -51.41 -16.29 -1.15
C SER A 5 -50.01 -16.60 -0.60
N ARG A 6 -49.27 -17.46 -1.30
CA ARG A 6 -47.82 -17.62 -1.16
C ARG A 6 -47.16 -16.30 -1.55
N ALA A 7 -46.88 -15.46 -0.56
CA ALA A 7 -45.98 -14.32 -0.72
C ALA A 7 -44.56 -14.86 -1.04
N MET A 8 -44.09 -14.61 -2.26
CA MET A 8 -42.67 -14.70 -2.60
C MET A 8 -41.89 -13.83 -1.62
N GLY A 9 -41.03 -14.48 -0.83
CA GLY A 9 -40.07 -13.82 0.03
C GLY A 9 -39.05 -13.04 -0.81
N VAL A 10 -39.29 -11.76 -1.01
CA VAL A 10 -38.30 -10.80 -1.49
C VAL A 10 -37.32 -10.58 -0.33
N SER A 11 -36.13 -11.17 -0.45
CA SER A 11 -35.02 -11.03 0.49
C SER A 11 -34.56 -9.57 0.56
N MET A 12 -34.66 -8.98 1.74
CA MET A 12 -34.41 -7.56 2.06
C MET A 12 -32.94 -7.09 1.98
N TYR A 13 -32.08 -7.69 1.12
CA TYR A 13 -30.63 -7.40 1.07
C TYR A 13 -30.01 -7.12 -0.31
N GLU A 14 -30.81 -6.82 -1.34
CA GLU A 14 -30.28 -6.65 -2.70
C GLU A 14 -30.46 -5.23 -3.24
N GLY A 15 -29.58 -4.32 -2.81
CA GLY A 15 -29.24 -3.17 -3.65
C GLY A 15 -28.55 -3.71 -4.91
N TRP A 16 -29.16 -3.46 -6.08
CA TRP A 16 -28.75 -3.95 -7.40
C TRP A 16 -27.23 -4.10 -7.55
N LYS A 17 -26.75 -5.35 -7.46
CA LYS A 17 -25.39 -5.72 -7.83
C LYS A 17 -25.40 -5.88 -9.34
N ASP A 18 -24.54 -5.16 -10.05
CA ASP A 18 -24.40 -5.37 -11.49
C ASP A 18 -23.96 -6.83 -11.75
N PRO A 19 -24.78 -7.65 -12.44
CA PRO A 19 -24.49 -9.07 -12.60
C PRO A 19 -23.22 -9.32 -13.40
N GLY A 20 -22.93 -8.51 -14.44
CA GLY A 20 -21.70 -8.65 -15.23
C GLY A 20 -20.43 -8.40 -14.40
N TYR A 21 -20.45 -7.38 -13.54
CA TYR A 21 -19.36 -7.04 -12.63
C TYR A 21 -19.12 -8.15 -11.61
N CYS A 22 -20.18 -8.71 -11.05
CA CYS A 22 -20.05 -9.81 -10.10
C CYS A 22 -19.65 -11.13 -10.76
N LEU A 23 -20.10 -11.38 -12.00
CA LEU A 23 -19.64 -12.51 -12.80
C LEU A 23 -18.14 -12.39 -13.10
N TYR A 24 -17.69 -11.21 -13.52
CA TYR A 24 -16.28 -10.92 -13.77
C TYR A 24 -15.43 -11.12 -12.51
N GLY A 25 -15.83 -10.50 -11.40
CA GLY A 25 -15.13 -10.58 -10.12
C GLY A 25 -15.04 -12.00 -9.58
N ALA A 26 -16.14 -12.77 -9.66
CA ALA A 26 -16.15 -14.16 -9.26
C ALA A 26 -15.21 -15.01 -10.11
N GLY A 27 -15.23 -14.84 -11.43
CA GLY A 27 -14.31 -15.53 -12.35
C GLY A 27 -12.85 -15.23 -12.05
N ASN A 28 -12.51 -13.96 -11.85
CA ASN A 28 -11.15 -13.53 -11.51
C ASN A 28 -10.66 -14.17 -10.19
N LEU A 29 -11.48 -14.10 -9.13
CA LEU A 29 -11.14 -14.65 -7.81
C LEU A 29 -11.04 -16.18 -7.83
N LEU A 30 -11.88 -16.88 -8.59
CA LEU A 30 -11.82 -18.34 -8.72
C LEU A 30 -10.50 -18.81 -9.36
N VAL A 31 -10.00 -18.11 -10.38
CA VAL A 31 -8.70 -18.42 -11.00
C VAL A 31 -7.57 -18.24 -9.99
N LEU A 32 -7.58 -17.14 -9.23
CA LEU A 32 -6.57 -16.88 -8.20
C LEU A 32 -6.63 -17.87 -7.04
N LEU A 33 -7.84 -18.33 -6.69
CA LEU A 33 -8.06 -19.32 -5.65
C LEU A 33 -7.57 -20.71 -6.08
N GLY A 34 -7.79 -21.09 -7.33
CA GLY A 34 -7.22 -22.31 -7.91
C GLY A 34 -5.68 -22.29 -7.88
N ALA A 35 -5.07 -21.16 -8.25
CA ALA A 35 -3.62 -20.99 -8.17
C ALA A 35 -3.07 -21.01 -6.73
N LEU A 36 -3.88 -20.62 -5.74
CA LEU A 36 -3.51 -20.77 -4.33
C LEU A 36 -3.59 -22.25 -3.91
N GLY A 37 -4.71 -22.91 -4.24
CA GLY A 37 -4.98 -24.29 -3.86
C GLY A 37 -3.96 -25.28 -4.43
N GLY A 38 -3.51 -25.08 -5.67
CA GLY A 38 -2.53 -25.94 -6.33
C GLY A 38 -1.14 -25.94 -5.69
N GLU A 39 -0.82 -24.97 -4.82
CA GLU A 39 0.49 -24.87 -4.18
C GLU A 39 0.49 -25.37 -2.73
N ILE A 40 -0.67 -25.77 -2.17
CA ILE A 40 -0.81 -26.14 -0.76
C ILE A 40 0.12 -27.31 -0.39
N GLU A 41 0.04 -28.43 -1.11
CA GLU A 41 0.85 -29.62 -0.82
C GLU A 41 2.35 -29.34 -1.00
N GLY A 42 2.74 -28.64 -2.08
CA GLY A 42 4.14 -28.31 -2.31
C GLY A 42 4.74 -27.38 -1.24
N VAL A 43 3.95 -26.47 -0.66
CA VAL A 43 4.39 -25.66 0.49
C VAL A 43 4.55 -26.52 1.75
N ARG A 44 3.69 -27.52 1.94
CA ARG A 44 3.70 -28.42 3.10
C ARG A 44 4.92 -29.35 3.07
N GLU A 45 5.23 -29.91 1.91
CA GLU A 45 6.40 -30.77 1.71
C GLU A 45 7.74 -30.01 1.78
N ALA A 46 7.72 -28.72 1.45
CA ALA A 46 8.87 -27.81 1.52
C ALA A 46 10.08 -28.24 0.67
N VAL A 47 9.84 -28.99 -0.41
CA VAL A 47 10.90 -29.49 -1.33
C VAL A 47 11.44 -28.39 -2.23
N ASP A 48 10.60 -27.44 -2.67
CA ASP A 48 10.97 -26.34 -3.56
C ASP A 48 10.44 -24.99 -3.02
N ILE A 49 11.34 -24.01 -2.93
CA ILE A 49 11.05 -22.64 -2.48
C ILE A 49 10.09 -21.90 -3.42
N GLU A 50 9.92 -22.37 -4.67
CA GLU A 50 9.01 -21.78 -5.64
C GLU A 50 7.53 -22.04 -5.32
N TYR A 51 7.19 -23.10 -4.59
CA TYR A 51 5.83 -23.28 -4.08
C TYR A 51 5.43 -22.14 -3.13
N VAL A 52 6.34 -21.78 -2.20
CA VAL A 52 6.14 -20.62 -1.30
C VAL A 52 6.03 -19.33 -2.11
N HIS A 53 6.83 -19.17 -3.17
CA HIS A 53 6.76 -18.01 -4.05
C HIS A 53 5.40 -17.87 -4.72
N ARG A 54 4.96 -18.90 -5.45
CA ARG A 54 3.72 -18.90 -6.24
C ARG A 54 2.50 -18.73 -5.34
N MET A 55 2.43 -19.45 -4.22
CA MET A 55 1.34 -19.30 -3.24
C MET A 55 1.29 -17.88 -2.66
N ARG A 56 2.46 -17.29 -2.33
CA ARG A 56 2.54 -15.90 -1.85
C ARG A 56 2.09 -14.90 -2.92
N VAL A 57 2.39 -15.14 -4.20
CA VAL A 57 1.92 -14.31 -5.31
C VAL A 57 0.40 -14.41 -5.44
N ALA A 58 -0.18 -15.62 -5.43
CA ALA A 58 -1.62 -15.83 -5.50
C ALA A 58 -2.36 -15.14 -4.35
N THR A 59 -1.93 -15.36 -3.09
CA THR A 59 -2.53 -14.72 -1.91
C THR A 59 -2.44 -13.19 -1.95
N ARG A 60 -1.34 -12.62 -2.45
CA ARG A 60 -1.22 -11.15 -2.64
C ARG A 60 -2.19 -10.62 -3.70
N ARG A 61 -2.38 -11.33 -4.81
CA ARG A 61 -3.35 -10.94 -5.86
C ARG A 61 -4.78 -11.04 -5.35
N ILE A 62 -5.14 -12.10 -4.61
CA ILE A 62 -6.44 -12.20 -3.94
C ILE A 62 -6.67 -11.00 -3.01
N ARG A 63 -5.68 -10.60 -2.22
CA ARG A 63 -5.79 -9.43 -1.33
C ARG A 63 -5.99 -8.10 -2.07
N ALA A 64 -5.51 -8.01 -3.31
CA ALA A 64 -5.69 -6.82 -4.14
C ALA A 64 -7.06 -6.83 -4.85
N ALA A 65 -7.52 -7.99 -5.32
CA ALA A 65 -8.78 -8.14 -6.04
C ALA A 65 -10.01 -8.17 -5.12
N LEU A 66 -9.93 -8.81 -3.95
CA LEU A 66 -11.06 -9.00 -3.04
C LEU A 66 -11.72 -7.68 -2.55
N PRO A 67 -11.01 -6.57 -2.31
CA PRO A 67 -11.67 -5.31 -1.98
C PRO A 67 -12.49 -4.69 -3.13
N LEU A 68 -12.14 -4.98 -4.39
CA LEU A 68 -12.78 -4.42 -5.59
C LEU A 68 -14.20 -4.96 -5.73
N PHE A 69 -14.35 -6.27 -5.55
CA PHE A 69 -15.62 -6.97 -5.72
C PHE A 69 -16.42 -7.11 -4.42
N ARG A 70 -16.12 -6.28 -3.41
CA ARG A 70 -16.71 -6.41 -2.06
C ARG A 70 -18.24 -6.40 -2.04
N ASN A 71 -18.86 -5.70 -2.98
CA ASN A 71 -20.31 -5.57 -3.07
C ASN A 71 -20.97 -6.83 -3.65
N CYS A 72 -20.19 -7.77 -4.21
CA CYS A 72 -20.73 -8.98 -4.83
C CYS A 72 -21.07 -10.07 -3.82
N TYR A 73 -20.55 -10.01 -2.59
CA TYR A 73 -20.77 -11.01 -1.54
C TYR A 73 -21.09 -10.37 -0.18
N PRO A 74 -21.62 -11.14 0.78
CA PRO A 74 -21.95 -10.63 2.11
C PRO A 74 -20.74 -10.01 2.84
N THR A 75 -20.95 -8.87 3.49
CA THR A 75 -19.90 -8.13 4.22
C THR A 75 -19.18 -8.97 5.27
N GLN A 76 -19.89 -9.88 5.96
CA GLN A 76 -19.28 -10.77 6.96
C GLN A 76 -18.28 -11.74 6.32
N LYS A 77 -18.65 -12.34 5.17
CA LYS A 77 -17.79 -13.24 4.39
C LYS A 77 -16.55 -12.51 3.89
N TYR A 78 -16.72 -11.31 3.32
CA TYR A 78 -15.61 -10.45 2.92
C TYR A 78 -14.60 -10.21 4.05
N ARG A 79 -15.07 -9.79 5.23
CA ARG A 79 -14.21 -9.48 6.39
C ARG A 79 -13.46 -10.72 6.87
N TYR A 80 -14.15 -11.86 6.90
CA TYR A 80 -13.58 -13.15 7.26
C TYR A 80 -12.47 -13.55 6.27
N TRP A 81 -12.77 -13.68 4.98
CA TRP A 81 -11.78 -14.08 3.96
C TRP A 81 -10.58 -13.14 3.92
N ARG A 82 -10.80 -11.82 4.01
CA ARG A 82 -9.71 -10.83 4.04
C ARG A 82 -8.77 -11.04 5.23
N ARG A 83 -9.30 -11.41 6.40
CA ARG A 83 -8.49 -11.70 7.60
C ARG A 83 -7.66 -12.96 7.40
N GLU A 84 -8.28 -14.05 6.95
CA GLU A 84 -7.61 -15.34 6.81
C GLU A 84 -6.55 -15.31 5.70
N ILE A 85 -6.87 -14.76 4.53
CA ILE A 85 -5.89 -14.58 3.44
C ILE A 85 -4.72 -13.69 3.88
N ARG A 86 -4.98 -12.65 4.70
CA ARG A 86 -3.92 -11.80 5.25
C ARG A 86 -2.98 -12.56 6.19
N ALA A 87 -3.51 -13.48 7.00
CA ALA A 87 -2.71 -14.28 7.92
C ALA A 87 -1.72 -15.16 7.16
N ILE A 88 -2.20 -15.94 6.19
CA ILE A 88 -1.33 -16.81 5.37
C ILE A 88 -0.34 -16.00 4.52
N THR A 89 -0.76 -14.86 3.93
CA THR A 89 0.15 -13.99 3.17
C THR A 89 1.33 -13.50 4.01
N ARG A 90 1.12 -13.24 5.31
CA ARG A 90 2.17 -12.77 6.22
C ARG A 90 3.19 -13.86 6.53
N ALA A 91 2.72 -15.06 6.84
CA ALA A 91 3.59 -16.20 7.12
C ALA A 91 4.47 -16.54 5.89
N LEU A 92 3.84 -16.68 4.72
CA LEU A 92 4.54 -16.89 3.44
C LEU A 92 5.49 -15.75 3.09
N GLY A 93 5.13 -14.52 3.46
CA GLY A 93 5.94 -13.33 3.25
C GLY A 93 7.31 -13.43 3.94
N GLN A 94 7.31 -13.71 5.24
CA GLN A 94 8.54 -13.78 6.03
C GLN A 94 9.47 -14.89 5.55
N ALA A 95 8.92 -16.06 5.20
CA ALA A 95 9.69 -17.16 4.65
C ALA A 95 10.31 -16.80 3.28
N ARG A 96 9.50 -16.29 2.34
CA ARG A 96 10.00 -15.95 1.00
C ARG A 96 11.04 -14.82 1.02
N ASP A 97 10.91 -13.87 1.93
CA ASP A 97 11.88 -12.77 2.03
C ASP A 97 13.27 -13.34 2.40
N ALA A 98 13.34 -14.32 3.31
CA ALA A 98 14.59 -15.03 3.61
C ALA A 98 15.08 -15.89 2.44
N ASP A 99 14.19 -16.62 1.74
CA ASP A 99 14.56 -17.42 0.55
C ASP A 99 15.22 -16.55 -0.54
N VAL A 100 14.63 -15.37 -0.82
CA VAL A 100 15.17 -14.42 -1.81
C VAL A 100 16.53 -13.87 -1.40
N GLN A 101 16.72 -13.55 -0.12
CA GLN A 101 18.01 -13.08 0.39
C GLN A 101 19.09 -14.17 0.29
N VAL A 102 18.76 -15.43 0.62
CA VAL A 102 19.70 -16.56 0.49
C VAL A 102 20.08 -16.80 -0.97
N ASP A 103 19.11 -16.80 -1.90
CA ASP A 103 19.38 -16.96 -3.34
C ASP A 103 20.26 -15.83 -3.88
N PHE A 104 20.00 -14.58 -3.47
CA PHE A 104 20.83 -13.44 -3.81
C PHE A 104 22.28 -13.61 -3.33
N LEU A 105 22.49 -13.97 -2.06
CA LEU A 105 23.85 -14.15 -1.52
C LEU A 105 24.59 -15.32 -2.17
N ARG A 106 23.90 -16.40 -2.54
CA ARG A 106 24.52 -17.50 -3.30
C ARG A 106 25.08 -17.03 -4.64
N LYS A 107 24.30 -16.23 -5.38
CA LYS A 107 24.75 -15.65 -6.65
C LYS A 107 25.89 -14.68 -6.43
N PHE A 108 25.78 -13.82 -5.42
CA PHE A 108 26.83 -12.87 -5.05
C PHE A 108 28.15 -13.58 -4.72
N LEU A 109 28.10 -14.68 -3.95
CA LEU A 109 29.27 -15.51 -3.64
C LEU A 109 29.87 -16.20 -4.86
N ALA A 110 29.05 -16.57 -5.85
CA ALA A 110 29.54 -17.21 -7.08
C ALA A 110 30.30 -16.24 -7.99
N ASP A 111 30.01 -14.93 -7.89
CA ASP A 111 30.68 -13.87 -8.65
C ASP A 111 32.02 -13.43 -8.01
N LEU A 112 32.31 -13.86 -6.78
CA LEU A 112 33.58 -13.60 -6.10
C LEU A 112 34.73 -14.48 -6.62
N SER A 113 35.97 -14.00 -6.51
CA SER A 113 37.13 -14.64 -7.14
C SER A 113 37.46 -16.03 -6.54
N PRO A 114 37.95 -17.00 -7.34
CA PRO A 114 38.32 -18.34 -6.86
C PRO A 114 39.43 -18.37 -5.79
N GLN A 115 40.27 -17.33 -5.72
CA GLN A 115 41.37 -17.22 -4.77
C GLN A 115 40.89 -17.10 -3.32
N GLU A 116 39.65 -16.64 -3.09
CA GLU A 116 39.03 -16.59 -1.76
C GLU A 116 38.49 -17.94 -1.29
N ALA A 117 38.26 -18.90 -2.21
CA ALA A 117 37.70 -20.22 -1.88
C ALA A 117 38.66 -21.10 -1.06
N ALA A 118 39.97 -20.96 -1.27
CA ALA A 118 40.99 -21.77 -0.63
C ALA A 118 41.18 -21.42 0.86
N ALA A 119 40.92 -20.17 1.27
CA ALA A 119 41.11 -19.71 2.65
C ALA A 119 40.01 -20.17 3.63
N VAL A 120 38.86 -20.61 3.12
CA VAL A 120 37.62 -20.84 3.88
C VAL A 120 37.46 -22.26 4.41
N ALA A 121 38.12 -23.26 3.81
CA ALA A 121 38.01 -24.66 4.21
C ALA A 121 38.33 -24.90 5.70
N LEU A 122 39.08 -24.00 6.34
CA LEU A 122 39.46 -24.08 7.76
C LEU A 122 38.39 -23.57 8.76
N LEU A 123 37.52 -22.62 8.38
CA LEU A 123 36.61 -21.95 9.33
C LEU A 123 35.30 -22.69 9.58
N PHE A 124 34.74 -23.35 8.56
CA PHE A 124 33.47 -24.09 8.67
C PHE A 124 33.64 -25.57 9.04
N ALA A 125 34.87 -26.10 9.01
CA ALA A 125 35.17 -27.43 9.53
C ALA A 125 34.87 -27.58 11.04
N LEU A 126 34.74 -26.47 11.78
CA LEU A 126 34.45 -26.46 13.22
C LEU A 126 32.97 -26.68 13.57
N GLU A 127 32.04 -26.48 12.63
CA GLU A 127 30.60 -26.79 12.86
C GLU A 127 30.22 -28.22 12.44
N GLY A 128 31.02 -28.87 11.58
CA GLY A 128 30.79 -30.26 11.13
C GLY A 128 30.92 -31.34 12.21
N VAL A 129 31.43 -31.01 13.41
CA VAL A 129 31.59 -31.96 14.54
C VAL A 129 30.38 -31.92 15.50
N ALA A 130 29.37 -31.08 15.24
CA ALA A 130 28.17 -30.97 16.09
C ALA A 130 26.97 -31.79 15.61
N ALA A 131 27.03 -32.38 14.40
CA ALA A 131 26.07 -33.38 13.93
C ALA A 131 26.82 -34.69 13.75
N GLY A 132 26.44 -35.72 14.52
CA GLY A 132 27.12 -37.02 14.56
C GLY A 132 26.97 -37.82 13.27
N GLU A 133 27.71 -37.47 12.22
CA GLU A 133 27.93 -38.30 11.04
C GLU A 133 29.43 -38.51 10.84
N ASN A 134 29.88 -39.74 11.13
CA ASN A 134 31.21 -40.24 10.80
C ASN A 134 31.41 -40.17 9.28
N THR A 135 32.11 -39.16 8.79
CA THR A 135 32.75 -39.22 7.47
C THR A 135 34.25 -39.36 7.69
N GLY A 136 34.76 -40.56 7.41
CA GLY A 136 36.15 -40.93 7.57
C GLY A 136 37.06 -40.20 6.59
N ALA A 137 37.48 -38.99 6.94
CA ALA A 137 38.61 -38.34 6.30
C ALA A 137 39.89 -38.75 7.05
N GLN A 138 40.74 -39.53 6.37
CA GLN A 138 42.10 -39.82 6.85
C GLN A 138 42.93 -38.52 6.92
N PRO A 139 43.75 -38.31 7.96
CA PRO A 139 44.70 -37.20 7.97
C PRO A 139 45.76 -37.39 6.90
N LEU A 140 46.16 -36.30 6.22
CA LEU A 140 47.34 -36.30 5.35
C LEU A 140 48.62 -36.68 6.14
N PRO A 141 49.61 -37.32 5.49
CA PRO A 141 50.85 -37.70 6.14
C PRO A 141 51.71 -36.47 6.47
N ASP A 142 52.27 -36.49 7.68
CA ASP A 142 53.14 -35.48 8.26
C ASP A 142 54.51 -35.44 7.53
N PRO A 143 55.03 -34.28 7.09
CA PRO A 143 56.39 -34.19 6.59
C PRO A 143 57.37 -34.14 7.79
N GLY A 144 58.21 -35.17 7.91
CA GLY A 144 58.91 -35.50 9.15
C GLY A 144 60.11 -34.66 9.59
N GLY A 145 60.64 -35.11 10.75
CA GLY A 145 61.93 -34.79 11.39
C GLY A 145 61.86 -33.71 12.47
N ASP A 146 62.31 -33.87 13.72
CA ASP A 146 62.94 -34.96 14.48
C ASP A 146 62.89 -34.53 16.00
N PRO A 147 63.35 -35.30 17.01
CA PRO A 147 62.66 -35.43 18.31
C PRO A 147 63.48 -34.91 19.51
N CYS A 148 62.79 -34.51 20.59
CA CYS A 148 63.37 -34.62 21.94
C CYS A 148 62.25 -34.65 23.00
N ALA A 149 62.27 -35.72 23.80
CA ALA A 149 61.26 -36.19 24.75
C ALA A 149 61.44 -35.56 26.17
N PRO A 150 60.87 -36.10 27.28
CA PRO A 150 59.57 -36.77 27.51
C PRO A 150 58.81 -36.21 28.76
N GLY A 151 57.56 -36.66 28.96
CA GLY A 151 57.10 -37.04 30.31
C GLY A 151 55.69 -36.60 30.72
N GLY A 152 54.80 -37.59 30.90
CA GLY A 152 53.60 -37.42 31.74
C GLY A 152 52.38 -38.20 31.28
N HIS A 153 52.37 -39.52 31.45
CA HIS A 153 51.12 -40.30 31.47
C HIS A 153 50.47 -40.18 32.86
N VAL A 154 49.19 -39.81 32.94
CA VAL A 154 48.35 -40.15 34.10
C VAL A 154 47.03 -40.76 33.64
N ARG A 155 46.80 -41.95 34.18
CA ARG A 155 45.69 -42.89 34.01
C ARG A 155 44.48 -42.42 34.85
N VAL A 156 43.28 -42.42 34.26
CA VAL A 156 42.01 -42.14 34.96
C VAL A 156 41.47 -43.43 35.60
N SER A 157 41.03 -43.36 36.85
CA SER A 157 40.23 -44.41 37.49
C SER A 157 38.95 -43.82 38.10
N PHE A 158 37.82 -44.43 37.75
CA PHE A 158 36.49 -44.15 38.27
C PHE A 158 36.14 -45.13 39.39
N THR A 159 35.57 -44.64 40.49
CA THR A 159 34.72 -45.42 41.40
C THR A 159 33.61 -44.52 41.93
N GLY A 160 32.37 -44.90 41.67
CA GLY A 160 31.17 -44.19 42.11
C GLY A 160 30.52 -44.79 43.36
N THR A 161 29.52 -44.09 43.89
CA THR A 161 28.41 -44.67 44.67
C THR A 161 27.23 -43.68 44.77
N ARG A 162 26.00 -44.24 44.70
CA ARG A 162 24.64 -43.67 44.96
C ARG A 162 24.57 -42.96 46.33
N ALA A 163 23.62 -42.08 46.70
CA ALA A 163 22.26 -41.66 46.30
C ALA A 163 22.14 -40.16 46.68
N SER A 164 21.19 -39.32 46.25
CA SER A 164 19.74 -39.31 46.53
C SER A 164 19.14 -38.05 45.87
N ILE A 165 17.85 -38.11 45.48
CA ILE A 165 17.13 -37.03 44.81
C ILE A 165 16.73 -35.96 45.83
N GLU A 166 17.37 -34.80 45.79
CA GLU A 166 16.83 -33.54 46.31
C GLU A 166 16.80 -32.51 45.17
N ARG A 167 15.65 -31.85 44.98
CA ARG A 167 15.49 -30.78 43.99
C ARG A 167 16.17 -29.52 44.54
N THR A 168 17.39 -29.26 44.11
CA THR A 168 18.02 -27.94 44.18
C THR A 168 17.98 -27.27 42.81
N HIS A 169 17.52 -26.02 42.78
CA HIS A 169 17.67 -25.12 41.65
C HIS A 169 19.16 -24.74 41.53
N GLU A 170 19.93 -25.52 40.76
CA GLU A 170 21.26 -25.12 40.30
C GLU A 170 21.33 -25.15 38.78
N GLY A 171 21.85 -24.06 38.22
CA GLY A 171 21.90 -23.84 36.79
C GLY A 171 22.68 -24.92 36.06
N LEU A 172 22.04 -25.58 35.09
CA LEU A 172 22.74 -26.33 34.07
C LEU A 172 23.58 -25.37 33.21
N GLN A 173 24.82 -25.10 33.65
CA GLN A 173 25.87 -24.74 32.72
C GLN A 173 26.13 -25.98 31.85
N ARG A 174 25.76 -25.88 30.57
CA ARG A 174 26.27 -26.82 29.55
C ARG A 174 27.80 -26.83 29.63
N PRO A 175 28.47 -27.99 29.58
CA PRO A 175 29.92 -28.01 29.59
C PRO A 175 30.44 -27.17 28.42
N ARG A 176 31.13 -26.07 28.73
CA ARG A 176 31.84 -25.26 27.74
C ARG A 176 32.91 -26.17 27.15
N LYS A 177 32.76 -26.56 25.88
CA LYS A 177 33.90 -27.09 25.10
C LYS A 177 35.05 -26.08 25.23
N PRO A 178 36.30 -26.53 25.41
CA PRO A 178 37.43 -25.62 25.44
C PRO A 178 37.43 -24.79 24.14
N PRO A 179 37.76 -23.49 24.21
CA PRO A 179 37.78 -22.63 23.03
C PRO A 179 38.75 -23.24 22.01
N VAL A 180 38.25 -23.44 20.79
CA VAL A 180 39.10 -23.82 19.67
C VAL A 180 39.99 -22.61 19.37
N MET A 181 41.29 -22.74 19.61
CA MET A 181 42.25 -21.70 19.25
C MET A 181 42.44 -21.70 17.73
N VAL A 182 41.94 -20.66 17.07
CA VAL A 182 42.27 -20.36 15.68
C VAL A 182 43.42 -19.33 15.69
N PRO A 183 44.51 -19.55 14.93
CA PRO A 183 45.63 -18.61 14.89
C PRO A 183 45.19 -17.23 14.40
N ALA A 184 45.84 -16.18 14.94
CA ALA A 184 45.62 -14.80 14.52
C ALA A 184 46.01 -14.63 13.04
N VAL A 185 45.14 -13.96 12.28
CA VAL A 185 45.32 -13.68 10.85
C VAL A 185 46.51 -12.72 10.68
N PRO A 186 47.49 -13.01 9.81
CA PRO A 186 48.62 -12.11 9.55
C PRO A 186 48.17 -10.78 8.89
N PRO A 187 48.91 -9.67 9.11
CA PRO A 187 48.46 -8.31 8.84
C PRO A 187 48.34 -7.92 7.35
N GLU A 188 48.78 -8.76 6.42
CA GLU A 188 48.72 -8.50 4.98
C GLU A 188 48.11 -9.71 4.24
N CYS A 189 46.86 -10.06 4.56
CA CYS A 189 46.07 -10.95 3.71
C CYS A 189 45.37 -10.13 2.61
N PRO A 190 45.26 -10.66 1.37
CA PRO A 190 44.31 -10.11 0.40
C PRO A 190 42.93 -10.05 1.07
N GLN A 191 42.19 -8.94 0.92
CA GLN A 191 40.90 -8.78 1.61
C GLN A 191 39.97 -9.95 1.25
N ILE A 192 39.72 -10.83 2.22
CA ILE A 192 38.88 -12.02 2.03
C ILE A 192 37.44 -11.62 2.37
N TYR A 193 36.58 -11.48 1.36
CA TYR A 193 35.19 -11.07 1.53
C TYR A 193 34.26 -12.24 1.87
N ARG A 194 34.61 -13.43 1.41
CA ARG A 194 33.79 -14.63 1.48
C ARG A 194 33.29 -15.01 2.90
N PRO A 195 34.11 -15.02 3.97
CA PRO A 195 33.68 -15.44 5.30
C PRO A 195 32.52 -14.62 5.87
N GLY A 196 32.54 -13.30 5.67
CA GLY A 196 31.46 -12.43 6.13
C GLY A 196 30.13 -12.72 5.46
N ILE A 197 30.17 -12.96 4.15
CA ILE A 197 28.97 -13.22 3.35
C ILE A 197 28.41 -14.62 3.62
N GLU A 198 29.27 -15.62 3.80
CA GLU A 198 28.85 -16.96 4.20
C GLU A 198 28.25 -16.98 5.62
N CYS A 199 28.81 -16.20 6.55
CA CYS A 199 28.23 -16.02 7.88
C CYS A 199 26.81 -15.43 7.80
N LEU A 200 26.63 -14.36 7.03
CA LEU A 200 25.31 -13.76 6.80
C LEU A 200 24.33 -14.75 6.15
N MET A 201 24.77 -15.49 5.13
CA MET A 201 23.96 -16.52 4.47
C MET A 201 23.54 -17.62 5.46
N LEU A 202 24.45 -18.09 6.32
CA LEU A 202 24.16 -19.08 7.35
C LEU A 202 23.07 -18.58 8.30
N ARG A 203 23.16 -17.33 8.78
CA ARG A 203 22.13 -16.75 9.67
C ARG A 203 20.77 -16.67 8.99
N LEU A 204 20.72 -16.33 7.71
CA LEU A 204 19.48 -16.28 6.94
C LEU A 204 18.88 -17.68 6.73
N GLN A 205 19.72 -18.69 6.48
CA GLN A 205 19.29 -20.10 6.38
C GLN A 205 18.72 -20.60 7.72
N GLN A 206 19.39 -20.30 8.84
CA GLN A 206 18.92 -20.63 10.18
C GLN A 206 17.56 -19.96 10.46
N ARG A 207 17.43 -18.67 10.15
CA ARG A 207 16.15 -17.93 10.27
C ARG A 207 15.06 -18.54 9.40
N ARG A 208 15.36 -18.89 8.16
CA ARG A 208 14.39 -19.51 7.24
C ARG A 208 13.88 -20.85 7.78
N LYS A 209 14.78 -21.68 8.33
CA LYS A 209 14.42 -22.95 8.98
C LYS A 209 13.51 -22.71 10.19
N ALA A 210 13.81 -21.71 11.01
CA ALA A 210 12.98 -21.35 12.17
C ALA A 210 11.59 -20.81 11.81
N LEU A 211 11.42 -20.23 10.61
CA LEU A 211 10.12 -19.75 10.12
C LEU A 211 9.21 -20.86 9.58
N GLN A 212 9.76 -22.02 9.19
CA GLN A 212 9.01 -23.09 8.55
C GLN A 212 7.81 -23.60 9.38
N PRO A 213 7.93 -23.84 10.71
CA PRO A 213 6.79 -24.27 11.52
C PRO A 213 5.65 -23.24 11.52
N GLY A 214 5.96 -21.94 11.50
CA GLY A 214 4.97 -20.87 11.44
C GLY A 214 4.24 -20.80 10.10
N VAL A 215 4.91 -21.14 8.99
CA VAL A 215 4.28 -21.27 7.67
C VAL A 215 3.32 -22.44 7.67
N ILE A 216 3.75 -23.61 8.15
CA ILE A 216 2.93 -24.83 8.21
C ILE A 216 1.70 -24.58 9.11
N ALA A 217 1.87 -24.03 10.31
CA ALA A 217 0.75 -23.75 11.21
C ALA A 217 -0.27 -22.76 10.60
N ALA A 218 0.20 -21.75 9.87
CA ALA A 218 -0.68 -20.81 9.18
C ALA A 218 -1.43 -21.46 8.00
N LEU A 219 -0.77 -22.38 7.30
CA LEU A 219 -1.35 -23.16 6.21
C LEU A 219 -2.40 -24.15 6.73
N ASP A 220 -2.05 -24.95 7.73
CA ASP A 220 -2.94 -25.93 8.36
C ASP A 220 -4.20 -25.24 8.88
N ARG A 221 -4.05 -24.14 9.63
CA ARG A 221 -5.20 -23.33 10.08
C ARG A 221 -6.06 -22.83 8.91
N PHE A 222 -5.47 -22.44 7.78
CA PHE A 222 -6.23 -21.98 6.61
C PHE A 222 -7.02 -23.13 5.95
N VAL A 223 -6.42 -24.32 5.90
CA VAL A 223 -7.04 -25.55 5.37
C VAL A 223 -8.14 -26.06 6.31
N ASP A 224 -7.86 -26.19 7.61
CA ASP A 224 -8.77 -26.70 8.64
C ASP A 224 -10.04 -25.84 8.77
N LEU A 225 -9.89 -24.52 8.63
CA LEU A 225 -11.02 -23.60 8.61
C LEU A 225 -11.88 -23.71 7.33
N GLY A 226 -11.45 -24.47 6.33
CA GLY A 226 -12.17 -24.66 5.08
C GLY A 226 -12.32 -23.37 4.25
N VAL A 227 -11.45 -22.37 4.47
CA VAL A 227 -11.61 -21.02 3.90
C VAL A 227 -11.67 -21.06 2.38
N ALA A 228 -10.77 -21.82 1.75
CA ALA A 228 -10.71 -21.94 0.30
C ALA A 228 -11.99 -22.59 -0.27
N GLY A 229 -12.46 -23.69 0.34
CA GLY A 229 -13.69 -24.36 -0.10
C GLY A 229 -14.92 -23.47 0.07
N GLU A 230 -15.02 -22.74 1.18
CA GLU A 230 -16.10 -21.79 1.43
C GLU A 230 -16.10 -20.64 0.40
N MET A 231 -14.91 -20.09 0.10
CA MET A 231 -14.73 -19.06 -0.91
C MET A 231 -15.15 -19.57 -2.29
N ASP A 232 -14.66 -20.74 -2.70
CA ASP A 232 -14.98 -21.34 -4.00
C ASP A 232 -16.49 -21.55 -4.16
N ALA A 233 -17.14 -22.18 -3.18
CA ALA A 233 -18.58 -22.42 -3.20
C ALA A 233 -19.39 -21.12 -3.30
N THR A 234 -18.99 -20.09 -2.54
CA THR A 234 -19.67 -18.78 -2.56
C THR A 234 -19.48 -18.08 -3.90
N LEU A 235 -18.26 -18.07 -4.43
CA LEU A 235 -17.94 -17.42 -5.71
C LEU A 235 -18.64 -18.11 -6.88
N ARG A 236 -18.72 -19.45 -6.89
CA ARG A 236 -19.49 -20.21 -7.89
C ARG A 236 -20.97 -19.90 -7.83
N ARG A 237 -21.53 -19.79 -6.63
CA ARG A 237 -22.93 -19.38 -6.45
C ARG A 237 -23.18 -17.98 -7.01
N VAL A 238 -22.33 -17.00 -6.68
CA VAL A 238 -22.42 -15.64 -7.21
C VAL A 238 -22.32 -15.65 -8.74
N ALA A 239 -21.39 -16.40 -9.31
CA ALA A 239 -21.26 -16.53 -10.77
C ALA A 239 -22.49 -17.17 -11.42
N ALA A 240 -23.07 -18.20 -10.81
CA ALA A 240 -24.27 -18.87 -11.32
C ALA A 240 -25.51 -17.97 -11.24
N GLU A 241 -25.70 -17.25 -10.13
CA GLU A 241 -26.77 -16.25 -9.98
C GLU A 241 -26.60 -15.12 -11.00
N ALA A 242 -25.39 -14.60 -11.17
CA ALA A 242 -25.09 -13.54 -12.13
C ALA A 242 -25.38 -13.96 -13.58
N ARG A 243 -24.97 -15.16 -13.99
CA ARG A 243 -25.23 -15.69 -15.35
C ARG A 243 -26.72 -15.82 -15.69
N ARG A 244 -27.62 -15.86 -14.70
CA ARG A 244 -29.07 -15.84 -14.94
C ARG A 244 -29.59 -14.44 -15.30
N CYS A 245 -28.83 -13.40 -14.94
CA CYS A 245 -29.22 -12.00 -15.08
C CYS A 245 -28.42 -11.24 -16.15
N THR A 246 -27.34 -11.81 -16.69
CA THR A 246 -26.50 -11.19 -17.75
C THR A 246 -26.01 -12.23 -18.76
N THR A 247 -25.74 -11.79 -19.99
CA THR A 247 -25.18 -12.60 -21.08
C THR A 247 -23.64 -12.64 -21.07
N GLY A 248 -22.97 -11.78 -20.29
CA GLY A 248 -21.50 -11.72 -20.29
C GLY A 248 -20.88 -10.91 -19.16
N ILE A 249 -19.54 -10.87 -19.16
CA ILE A 249 -18.71 -10.10 -18.20
C ILE A 249 -18.55 -8.63 -18.58
N HIS A 250 -18.82 -8.27 -19.83
CA HIS A 250 -18.63 -6.94 -20.39
C HIS A 250 -19.81 -6.03 -20.04
N SER A 251 -20.06 -5.83 -18.75
CA SER A 251 -21.03 -4.84 -18.31
C SER A 251 -20.39 -3.46 -18.23
N ARG A 252 -21.23 -2.44 -18.42
CA ARG A 252 -20.79 -1.05 -18.25
C ARG A 252 -20.24 -0.77 -16.86
N THR A 253 -20.88 -1.28 -15.80
CA THR A 253 -20.37 -1.14 -14.44
C THR A 253 -18.96 -1.73 -14.32
N SER A 254 -18.65 -2.83 -15.02
CA SER A 254 -17.30 -3.39 -15.02
C SER A 254 -16.26 -2.41 -15.59
N TYR A 255 -16.57 -1.77 -16.71
CA TYR A 255 -15.69 -0.75 -17.30
C TYR A 255 -15.61 0.53 -16.47
N GLU A 256 -16.73 0.99 -15.88
CA GLU A 256 -16.73 2.15 -14.99
C GLU A 256 -15.85 1.88 -13.75
N GLN A 257 -16.01 0.72 -13.10
CA GLN A 257 -15.16 0.35 -11.95
C GLN A 257 -13.69 0.22 -12.36
N ALA A 258 -13.39 -0.41 -13.50
CA ALA A 258 -12.02 -0.47 -14.02
C ALA A 258 -11.43 0.94 -14.23
N PHE A 259 -12.17 1.83 -14.89
CA PHE A 259 -11.78 3.21 -15.12
C PHE A 259 -11.45 3.94 -13.81
N PHE A 260 -12.34 3.90 -12.81
CA PHE A 260 -12.15 4.61 -11.55
C PHE A 260 -10.96 4.06 -10.75
N HIS A 261 -10.85 2.74 -10.61
CA HIS A 261 -9.77 2.10 -9.86
C HIS A 261 -8.39 2.29 -10.49
N ILE A 262 -8.31 2.18 -11.82
CA ILE A 262 -7.05 2.38 -12.54
C ILE A 262 -6.69 3.86 -12.52
N SER A 263 -7.62 4.78 -12.81
CA SER A 263 -7.37 6.22 -12.76
C SER A 263 -6.86 6.67 -11.39
N GLN A 264 -7.51 6.23 -10.31
CA GLN A 264 -7.07 6.53 -8.95
C GLN A 264 -5.64 6.05 -8.69
N SER A 265 -5.28 4.85 -9.17
CA SER A 265 -3.94 4.28 -8.98
C SER A 265 -2.89 4.99 -9.84
N ILE A 266 -3.27 5.50 -11.01
CA ILE A 266 -2.40 6.36 -11.81
C ILE A 266 -2.12 7.66 -11.06
N GLU A 267 -3.15 8.32 -10.51
CA GLU A 267 -2.95 9.55 -9.72
C GLU A 267 -2.05 9.32 -8.50
N GLU A 268 -2.20 8.17 -7.81
CA GLU A 268 -1.30 7.82 -6.70
C GLU A 268 0.16 7.71 -7.16
N VAL A 269 0.42 7.19 -8.36
CA VAL A 269 1.78 7.13 -8.94
C VAL A 269 2.31 8.52 -9.26
N PHE A 270 1.51 9.39 -9.88
CA PHE A 270 1.89 10.76 -10.21
C PHE A 270 2.13 11.64 -8.98
N SER A 271 1.51 11.34 -7.84
CA SER A 271 1.77 12.07 -6.60
C SER A 271 3.23 12.01 -6.11
N TYR A 272 4.02 11.06 -6.65
CA TYR A 272 5.44 10.92 -6.33
C TYR A 272 6.38 11.37 -7.45
N GLU A 273 5.85 11.96 -8.53
CA GLU A 273 6.64 12.37 -9.70
C GLU A 273 7.80 13.31 -9.33
N ASP A 274 7.54 14.33 -8.52
CA ASP A 274 8.54 15.32 -8.09
C ASP A 274 9.75 14.70 -7.37
N PHE A 275 9.59 13.51 -6.77
CA PHE A 275 10.65 12.81 -6.05
C PHE A 275 11.46 11.86 -6.93
N VAL A 276 11.01 11.54 -8.14
CA VAL A 276 11.74 10.69 -9.08
C VAL A 276 13.16 11.21 -9.35
N PRO A 277 13.38 12.50 -9.68
CA PRO A 277 14.72 13.03 -9.94
C PRO A 277 15.54 13.31 -8.66
N GLN A 278 15.02 13.07 -7.45
CA GLN A 278 15.71 13.35 -6.20
C GLN A 278 16.32 12.06 -5.63
N GLU A 279 17.65 11.95 -5.62
CA GLU A 279 18.34 10.70 -5.26
C GLU A 279 18.11 10.30 -3.80
N GLU A 280 18.12 11.28 -2.88
CA GLU A 280 18.11 11.07 -1.43
C GLU A 280 16.74 10.71 -0.85
N GLN A 281 15.68 10.75 -1.68
CA GLN A 281 14.30 10.56 -1.25
C GLN A 281 13.90 9.07 -1.15
N ILE A 282 14.66 8.29 -0.38
CA ILE A 282 14.50 6.83 -0.22
C ILE A 282 13.07 6.45 0.18
N GLU A 283 12.49 7.14 1.18
CA GLU A 283 11.12 6.86 1.64
C GLU A 283 10.08 7.08 0.54
N GLN A 284 10.32 8.04 -0.35
CA GLN A 284 9.37 8.45 -1.40
C GLN A 284 9.49 7.51 -2.59
N HIS A 285 10.69 7.06 -2.94
CA HIS A 285 10.90 6.00 -3.93
C HIS A 285 10.25 4.68 -3.46
N HIS A 286 10.35 4.35 -2.17
CA HIS A 286 9.63 3.22 -1.60
C HIS A 286 8.10 3.39 -1.69
N ALA A 287 7.59 4.59 -1.43
CA ALA A 287 6.16 4.88 -1.58
C ALA A 287 5.70 4.77 -3.04
N LEU A 288 6.47 5.30 -3.99
CA LEU A 288 6.26 5.15 -5.43
C LEU A 288 6.25 3.68 -5.86
N ARG A 289 7.16 2.85 -5.32
CA ARG A 289 7.14 1.40 -5.55
C ARG A 289 5.81 0.77 -5.15
N ILE A 290 5.27 1.16 -3.98
CA ILE A 290 3.98 0.66 -3.50
C ILE A 290 2.85 1.12 -4.43
N ALA A 291 2.86 2.38 -4.87
CA ALA A 291 1.89 2.93 -5.82
C ALA A 291 1.93 2.18 -7.17
N ALA A 292 3.11 2.01 -7.76
CA ALA A 292 3.31 1.29 -9.02
C ALA A 292 2.81 -0.17 -8.93
N LYS A 293 3.06 -0.83 -7.79
CA LYS A 293 2.56 -2.18 -7.51
C LYS A 293 1.03 -2.24 -7.43
N ARG A 294 0.40 -1.24 -6.80
CA ARG A 294 -1.07 -1.14 -6.75
C ARG A 294 -1.65 -0.91 -8.14
N LEU A 295 -1.09 0.02 -8.91
CA LEU A 295 -1.49 0.26 -10.30
C LEU A 295 -1.41 -1.03 -11.12
N ARG A 296 -0.28 -1.75 -11.05
CA ARG A 296 -0.13 -3.04 -11.74
C ARG A 296 -1.21 -4.04 -11.34
N TYR A 297 -1.49 -4.19 -10.05
CA TYR A 297 -2.51 -5.13 -9.58
C TYR A 297 -3.93 -4.72 -9.99
N MET A 298 -4.27 -3.43 -10.01
CA MET A 298 -5.55 -2.97 -10.54
C MET A 298 -5.67 -3.31 -12.02
N MET A 299 -4.63 -3.01 -12.81
CA MET A 299 -4.60 -3.32 -14.24
C MET A 299 -4.70 -4.83 -14.51
N GLU A 300 -3.95 -5.65 -13.77
CA GLU A 300 -4.06 -7.11 -13.87
C GLU A 300 -5.47 -7.61 -13.52
N SER A 301 -6.09 -7.04 -12.47
CA SER A 301 -7.43 -7.44 -12.00
C SER A 301 -8.53 -7.15 -13.00
N PHE A 302 -8.37 -6.11 -13.83
CA PHE A 302 -9.35 -5.70 -14.86
C PHE A 302 -8.92 -6.05 -16.29
N SER A 303 -7.71 -6.57 -16.50
CA SER A 303 -7.12 -6.83 -17.83
C SER A 303 -7.99 -7.69 -18.75
N GLY A 304 -8.75 -8.63 -18.17
CA GLY A 304 -9.68 -9.49 -18.91
C GLY A 304 -10.88 -8.77 -19.53
N LEU A 305 -11.12 -7.48 -19.22
CA LEU A 305 -12.18 -6.68 -19.85
C LEU A 305 -11.73 -5.99 -21.15
N PHE A 306 -10.42 -5.92 -21.41
CA PHE A 306 -9.84 -5.11 -22.48
C PHE A 306 -9.16 -5.95 -23.56
N ASP A 307 -9.52 -7.23 -23.70
CA ASP A 307 -9.07 -8.14 -24.77
C ASP A 307 -7.56 -8.13 -25.07
N GLY A 308 -6.76 -7.90 -24.02
CA GLY A 308 -5.30 -7.85 -24.11
C GLY A 308 -4.68 -6.50 -24.48
N GLN A 309 -5.47 -5.45 -24.75
CA GLN A 309 -4.98 -4.07 -25.00
C GLN A 309 -4.14 -3.53 -23.82
N MET A 310 -4.38 -4.04 -22.61
CA MET A 310 -3.61 -3.68 -21.41
C MET A 310 -2.27 -4.44 -21.27
N LYS A 311 -1.94 -5.42 -22.11
CA LYS A 311 -0.74 -6.27 -21.93
C LYS A 311 0.56 -5.45 -21.98
N ALA A 312 0.71 -4.58 -22.98
CA ALA A 312 1.87 -3.71 -23.12
C ALA A 312 1.98 -2.75 -21.92
N HIS A 313 0.84 -2.20 -21.50
CA HIS A 313 0.74 -1.34 -20.34
C HIS A 313 1.19 -2.00 -19.04
N ILE A 314 0.69 -3.21 -18.76
CA ILE A 314 1.08 -3.99 -17.58
C ILE A 314 2.58 -4.32 -17.62
N LYS A 315 3.14 -4.63 -18.80
CA LYS A 315 4.58 -4.89 -18.97
C LYS A 315 5.42 -3.65 -18.64
N ALA A 316 5.00 -2.47 -19.08
CA ALA A 316 5.70 -1.22 -18.79
C ALA A 316 5.68 -0.87 -17.28
N VAL A 317 4.52 -1.00 -16.62
CA VAL A 317 4.41 -0.79 -15.17
C VAL A 317 5.16 -1.86 -14.39
N ARG A 318 5.19 -3.11 -14.88
CA ARG A 318 6.02 -4.16 -14.28
C ARG A 318 7.50 -3.79 -14.29
N ARG A 319 8.02 -3.30 -15.42
CA ARG A 319 9.41 -2.83 -15.51
C ARG A 319 9.70 -1.67 -14.55
N LEU A 320 8.78 -0.70 -14.42
CA LEU A 320 8.90 0.36 -13.42
C LEU A 320 9.00 -0.22 -12.01
N GLN A 321 8.10 -1.15 -11.68
CA GLN A 321 8.09 -1.83 -10.39
C GLN A 321 9.36 -2.65 -10.13
N ASP A 322 9.92 -3.30 -11.15
CA ASP A 322 11.13 -4.13 -11.02
C ASP A 322 12.34 -3.24 -10.67
N ILE A 323 12.53 -2.10 -11.36
CA ILE A 323 13.58 -1.11 -11.03
C ILE A 323 13.43 -0.61 -9.58
N LEU A 324 12.23 -0.12 -9.23
CA LEU A 324 11.91 0.36 -7.88
C LEU A 324 12.04 -0.74 -6.82
N GLY A 325 11.78 -1.99 -7.21
CA GLY A 325 11.95 -3.17 -6.38
C GLY A 325 13.39 -3.41 -6.00
N GLU A 326 14.27 -3.47 -7.01
CA GLU A 326 15.70 -3.65 -6.78
C GLU A 326 16.30 -2.48 -6.01
N MET A 327 15.86 -1.24 -6.26
CA MET A 327 16.30 -0.06 -5.48
C MET A 327 15.97 -0.25 -4.00
N HIS A 328 14.72 -0.57 -3.69
CA HIS A 328 14.29 -0.80 -2.32
C HIS A 328 15.02 -1.97 -1.65
N ASP A 329 15.29 -3.04 -2.39
CA ASP A 329 16.05 -4.18 -1.86
C ASP A 329 17.49 -3.76 -1.50
N CYS A 330 18.12 -2.89 -2.29
CA CYS A 330 19.41 -2.28 -1.94
C CYS A 330 19.31 -1.42 -0.68
N ASP A 331 18.30 -0.57 -0.56
CA ASP A 331 18.08 0.28 0.62
C ASP A 331 17.94 -0.55 1.90
N VAL A 332 17.20 -1.67 1.83
CA VAL A 332 17.02 -2.62 2.94
C VAL A 332 18.34 -3.27 3.35
N TRP A 333 19.16 -3.69 2.38
CA TRP A 333 20.49 -4.23 2.67
C TRP A 333 21.39 -3.18 3.33
N VAL A 334 21.53 -2.00 2.72
CA VAL A 334 22.41 -0.94 3.24
C VAL A 334 22.03 -0.53 4.67
N ALA A 335 20.73 -0.50 4.99
CA ALA A 335 20.24 -0.16 6.32
C ALA A 335 20.43 -1.30 7.36
N SER A 336 20.38 -2.57 6.95
CA SER A 336 20.38 -3.72 7.89
C SER A 336 21.77 -4.29 8.19
N LEU A 337 22.71 -4.20 7.25
CA LEU A 337 24.06 -4.76 7.41
C LEU A 337 24.87 -4.20 8.61
N PRO A 338 24.78 -2.91 8.98
CA PRO A 338 25.45 -2.41 10.19
C PRO A 338 24.96 -3.08 11.48
N ALA A 339 23.64 -3.27 11.62
CA ALA A 339 23.07 -3.95 12.78
C ALA A 339 23.50 -5.43 12.85
N PHE A 340 23.57 -6.09 11.70
CA PHE A 340 24.10 -7.45 11.60
C PHE A 340 25.55 -7.54 12.11
N LEU A 341 26.41 -6.58 11.76
CA LEU A 341 27.80 -6.56 12.24
C LEU A 341 27.89 -6.45 13.76
N GLU A 342 27.12 -5.56 14.38
CA GLU A 342 27.10 -5.43 15.84
C GLU A 342 26.61 -6.73 16.51
N GLU A 343 25.53 -7.34 15.99
CA GLU A 343 25.03 -8.62 16.51
C GLU A 343 26.06 -9.75 16.38
N GLU A 344 26.77 -9.86 15.24
CA GLU A 344 27.79 -10.91 15.07
C GLU A 344 29.04 -10.64 15.90
N LYS A 345 29.38 -9.38 16.17
CA LYS A 345 30.46 -9.02 17.10
C LYS A 345 30.14 -9.49 18.52
N GLU A 346 28.92 -9.22 18.99
CA GLU A 346 28.45 -9.69 20.30
C GLU A 346 28.44 -11.23 20.37
N ARG A 347 27.97 -11.93 19.33
CA ARG A 347 27.98 -13.40 19.26
C ARG A 347 29.41 -13.96 19.28
N SER A 348 30.33 -13.33 18.56
CA SER A 348 31.74 -13.74 18.51
C SER A 348 32.39 -13.64 19.88
N VAL A 349 32.18 -12.52 20.58
CA VAL A 349 32.68 -12.33 21.96
C VAL A 349 32.03 -13.32 22.93
N ALA A 350 30.72 -13.54 22.82
CA ALA A 350 30.00 -14.46 23.70
C ALA A 350 30.45 -15.93 23.52
N TYR A 351 30.79 -16.34 22.29
CA TYR A 351 31.18 -17.72 21.97
C TYR A 351 32.68 -17.98 22.17
N PHE A 352 33.54 -17.10 21.65
CA PHE A 352 35.00 -17.28 21.66
C PHE A 352 35.70 -16.55 22.82
N GLY A 353 35.02 -15.66 23.52
CA GLY A 353 35.61 -14.81 24.57
C GLY A 353 36.42 -13.62 24.04
N HIS A 354 36.59 -13.49 22.73
CA HIS A 354 37.27 -12.37 22.07
C HIS A 354 36.69 -12.11 20.67
N ALA A 355 36.94 -10.92 20.12
CA ALA A 355 36.43 -10.51 18.80
C ALA A 355 37.36 -10.88 17.63
N GLY A 356 38.29 -11.83 17.81
CA GLY A 356 39.31 -12.14 16.78
C GLY A 356 38.70 -12.65 15.47
N VAL A 357 37.64 -13.47 15.57
CA VAL A 357 36.91 -14.01 14.42
C VAL A 357 36.09 -12.93 13.70
N PHE A 358 35.71 -11.84 14.39
CA PHE A 358 34.95 -10.74 13.79
C PHE A 358 35.73 -10.02 12.69
N GLY A 359 37.07 -9.94 12.80
CA GLY A 359 37.93 -9.33 11.79
C GLY A 359 37.88 -10.02 10.42
N LEU A 360 37.41 -11.27 10.37
CA LEU A 360 37.19 -12.02 9.12
C LEU A 360 35.79 -11.78 8.51
N ILE A 361 34.82 -11.35 9.32
CA ILE A 361 33.43 -11.15 8.91
C ILE A 361 33.24 -9.73 8.35
N GLU A 362 33.81 -8.74 9.02
CA GLU A 362 33.61 -7.32 8.70
C GLU A 362 33.94 -6.94 7.24
N PRO A 363 35.05 -7.38 6.64
CA PRO A 363 35.40 -7.00 5.26
C PRO A 363 34.33 -7.40 4.23
N GLY A 364 33.81 -8.63 4.33
CA GLY A 364 32.79 -9.15 3.42
C GLY A 364 31.47 -8.39 3.47
N ILE A 365 31.04 -8.05 4.68
CA ILE A 365 29.79 -7.29 4.88
C ILE A 365 29.93 -5.84 4.40
N ASN A 366 31.08 -5.21 4.65
CA ASN A 366 31.35 -3.87 4.15
C ASN A 366 31.43 -3.85 2.61
N HIS A 367 32.03 -4.88 2.00
CA HIS A 367 32.05 -5.04 0.55
C HIS A 367 30.63 -5.17 -0.04
N LEU A 368 29.80 -6.05 0.52
CA LEU A 368 28.40 -6.18 0.11
C LEU A 368 27.64 -4.85 0.26
N ARG A 369 27.87 -4.12 1.37
CA ARG A 369 27.20 -2.83 1.61
C ARG A 369 27.56 -1.79 0.54
N GLU A 370 28.83 -1.73 0.14
CA GLU A 370 29.28 -0.79 -0.89
C GLU A 370 28.77 -1.16 -2.28
N ASP A 371 28.80 -2.45 -2.62
CA ASP A 371 28.19 -2.95 -3.85
C ASP A 371 26.69 -2.60 -3.94
N ARG A 372 25.92 -2.76 -2.86
CA ARG A 372 24.50 -2.38 -2.84
C ARG A 372 24.30 -0.87 -2.98
N ARG A 373 25.19 -0.02 -2.46
CA ARG A 373 25.15 1.44 -2.67
C ARG A 373 25.38 1.80 -4.13
N MET A 374 26.41 1.25 -4.76
CA MET A 374 26.70 1.47 -6.18
C MET A 374 25.55 0.98 -7.07
N ARG A 375 24.99 -0.20 -6.79
CA ARG A 375 23.84 -0.73 -7.53
C ARG A 375 22.60 0.17 -7.40
N ARG A 376 22.34 0.69 -6.20
CA ARG A 376 21.23 1.63 -5.97
C ARG A 376 21.38 2.92 -6.78
N ASP A 377 22.57 3.50 -6.86
CA ASP A 377 22.85 4.69 -7.69
C ASP A 377 22.54 4.41 -9.18
N MET A 378 23.06 3.30 -9.72
CA MET A 378 22.79 2.89 -11.11
C MET A 378 21.28 2.69 -11.41
N LEU A 379 20.56 2.07 -10.47
CA LEU A 379 19.13 1.83 -10.62
C LEU A 379 18.32 3.14 -10.57
N TRP A 380 18.73 4.13 -9.79
CA TRP A 380 18.06 5.43 -9.79
C TRP A 380 18.27 6.19 -11.09
N ARG A 381 19.48 6.20 -11.64
CA ARG A 381 19.70 6.76 -12.99
C ARG A 381 18.82 6.06 -14.03
N SER A 382 18.68 4.74 -13.91
CA SER A 382 17.78 3.94 -14.76
C SER A 382 16.30 4.28 -14.55
N LEU A 383 15.88 4.54 -13.30
CA LEU A 383 14.53 4.97 -12.97
C LEU A 383 14.21 6.31 -13.62
N VAL A 384 15.07 7.32 -13.46
CA VAL A 384 14.89 8.66 -14.04
C VAL A 384 14.77 8.56 -15.56
N ALA A 385 15.73 7.88 -16.20
CA ALA A 385 15.70 7.69 -17.65
C ALA A 385 14.46 6.93 -18.14
N TYR A 386 14.03 5.91 -17.41
CA TYR A 386 12.83 5.14 -17.77
C TYR A 386 11.55 5.95 -17.57
N TRP A 387 11.45 6.75 -16.50
CA TRP A 387 10.32 7.62 -16.25
C TRP A 387 10.16 8.69 -17.34
N ASP A 388 11.27 9.33 -17.73
CA ASP A 388 11.27 10.32 -18.82
C ASP A 388 10.87 9.69 -20.16
N ARG A 389 11.35 8.47 -20.44
CA ARG A 389 10.91 7.71 -21.61
C ARG A 389 9.40 7.45 -21.61
N LEU A 390 8.81 7.03 -20.48
CA LEU A 390 7.36 6.82 -20.40
C LEU A 390 6.58 8.11 -20.72
N LYS A 391 7.08 9.28 -20.30
CA LYS A 391 6.47 10.57 -20.65
C LYS A 391 6.59 10.87 -22.14
N GLN A 392 7.78 10.72 -22.72
CA GLN A 392 8.05 10.99 -24.14
C GLN A 392 7.25 10.07 -25.06
N ASP A 393 7.12 8.80 -24.70
CA ASP A 393 6.38 7.79 -25.47
C ASP A 393 4.85 7.99 -25.36
N GLY A 394 4.36 8.98 -24.59
CA GLY A 394 2.93 9.23 -24.40
C GLY A 394 2.20 8.14 -23.62
N PHE A 395 2.94 7.26 -22.92
CA PHE A 395 2.44 6.06 -22.25
C PHE A 395 1.21 6.30 -21.39
N TRP A 396 1.24 7.35 -20.57
CA TRP A 396 0.15 7.66 -19.65
C TRP A 396 -1.11 8.14 -20.36
N GLY A 397 -0.94 8.83 -21.50
CA GLY A 397 -2.05 9.22 -22.38
C GLY A 397 -2.71 8.01 -23.01
N ASP A 398 -1.90 7.08 -23.53
CA ASP A 398 -2.38 5.82 -24.12
C ASP A 398 -3.11 4.93 -23.10
N LEU A 399 -2.57 4.81 -21.88
CA LEU A 399 -3.22 4.07 -20.81
C LEU A 399 -4.58 4.68 -20.44
N ARG A 400 -4.65 6.00 -20.31
CA ARG A 400 -5.91 6.71 -20.01
C ARG A 400 -6.92 6.56 -21.15
N ALA A 401 -6.48 6.65 -22.40
CA ALA A 401 -7.33 6.40 -23.55
C ALA A 401 -7.88 4.97 -23.54
N THR A 402 -7.02 3.97 -23.30
CA THR A 402 -7.40 2.55 -23.23
C THR A 402 -8.54 2.30 -22.23
N ILE A 403 -8.45 2.87 -21.02
CA ILE A 403 -9.50 2.69 -19.99
C ILE A 403 -10.75 3.54 -20.24
N SER A 404 -10.63 4.64 -20.99
CA SER A 404 -11.78 5.49 -21.36
C SER A 404 -12.56 4.97 -22.56
N ASN A 405 -11.90 4.34 -23.54
CA ASN A 405 -12.50 3.98 -24.83
C ASN A 405 -13.80 3.16 -24.72
N PRO A 406 -13.89 2.10 -23.88
CA PRO A 406 -15.13 1.33 -23.73
C PRO A 406 -16.31 2.15 -23.19
N LEU A 407 -16.04 3.28 -22.53
CA LEU A 407 -17.05 4.17 -21.96
C LEU A 407 -17.52 5.26 -22.94
N LEU A 408 -16.87 5.40 -24.11
CA LEU A 408 -17.19 6.39 -25.14
C LEU A 408 -18.22 5.89 -26.16
N GLY A 409 -18.71 4.66 -26.04
CA GLY A 409 -19.65 4.06 -27.01
C GLY A 409 -19.06 3.83 -28.41
N ARG A 410 -17.74 3.98 -28.57
CA ARG A 410 -17.03 3.70 -29.83
C ARG A 410 -16.56 2.26 -29.78
N SER A 411 -17.27 1.36 -30.47
CA SER A 411 -16.79 0.02 -30.80
C SER A 411 -15.37 0.11 -31.37
N ALA A 412 -14.38 -0.35 -30.60
CA ALA A 412 -13.09 -0.72 -31.15
C ALA A 412 -13.24 -2.17 -31.65
N GLY A 413 -13.66 -2.32 -32.91
CA GLY A 413 -13.53 -3.54 -33.73
C GLY A 413 -14.12 -4.83 -33.13
N ASP A 414 -15.28 -5.25 -33.63
CA ASP A 414 -15.79 -6.63 -33.58
C ASP A 414 -15.45 -7.46 -32.34
N SER A 415 -16.14 -7.24 -31.21
CA SER A 415 -16.81 -8.30 -30.43
C SER A 415 -17.47 -7.77 -29.14
N ALA A 416 -18.74 -8.16 -28.98
CA ALA A 416 -19.47 -8.35 -27.72
C ALA A 416 -19.88 -7.13 -26.85
N GLY A 417 -20.97 -6.48 -27.27
CA GLY A 417 -22.20 -6.57 -26.48
C GLY A 417 -22.38 -5.61 -25.30
N ILE A 418 -22.27 -4.29 -25.51
CA ILE A 418 -23.10 -3.37 -24.71
C ILE A 418 -24.54 -3.56 -25.22
N THR A 419 -25.33 -4.38 -24.52
CA THR A 419 -26.70 -4.73 -24.92
C THR A 419 -27.53 -3.49 -25.22
N GLU A 420 -28.16 -3.49 -26.41
CA GLU A 420 -29.05 -2.47 -26.94
C GLU A 420 -30.23 -2.20 -25.99
N GLY A 421 -30.06 -1.18 -25.16
CA GLY A 421 -31.11 -0.50 -24.40
C GLY A 421 -30.57 0.88 -24.11
N GLY A 422 -31.30 1.95 -24.48
CA GLY A 422 -30.81 3.33 -24.47
C GLY A 422 -29.97 3.66 -23.23
N GLU A 423 -28.79 4.25 -23.44
CA GLU A 423 -27.77 4.39 -22.39
C GLU A 423 -28.34 5.06 -21.12
N PRO A 424 -28.37 4.38 -19.96
CA PRO A 424 -28.73 5.05 -18.73
C PRO A 424 -27.66 6.09 -18.40
N PRO A 425 -28.02 7.30 -17.99
CA PRO A 425 -27.04 8.34 -17.72
C PRO A 425 -26.06 7.94 -16.61
N ALA A 426 -24.77 8.28 -16.76
CA ALA A 426 -23.81 8.08 -15.66
C ALA A 426 -24.02 9.17 -14.62
N LYS A 427 -24.02 8.79 -13.34
CA LYS A 427 -24.23 9.74 -12.24
C LYS A 427 -23.02 9.73 -11.32
N LEU A 428 -22.37 10.87 -11.18
CA LEU A 428 -21.23 11.10 -10.30
C LEU A 428 -21.68 11.97 -9.13
N ALA A 429 -21.35 11.57 -7.91
CA ALA A 429 -21.50 12.42 -6.75
C ALA A 429 -20.26 13.29 -6.59
N VAL A 430 -20.40 14.59 -6.78
CA VAL A 430 -19.33 15.57 -6.59
C VAL A 430 -19.50 16.18 -5.20
N ILE A 431 -18.51 15.99 -4.35
CA ILE A 431 -18.47 16.44 -2.95
C ILE A 431 -17.21 17.28 -2.68
N GLY A 432 -17.18 17.96 -1.54
CA GLY A 432 -16.02 18.71 -1.07
C GLY A 432 -16.22 19.24 0.33
N ASN A 433 -15.14 19.71 0.96
CA ASN A 433 -15.19 20.37 2.27
C ASN A 433 -15.89 19.52 3.35
N VAL A 434 -15.50 18.24 3.44
CA VAL A 434 -16.01 17.32 4.46
C VAL A 434 -15.55 17.73 5.85
N HIS A 435 -14.33 18.28 5.96
CA HIS A 435 -13.77 18.83 7.19
C HIS A 435 -13.93 17.92 8.42
N ALA A 436 -13.62 16.63 8.29
CA ALA A 436 -13.68 15.64 9.35
C ALA A 436 -15.08 15.43 9.97
N ASP A 437 -16.15 15.74 9.22
CA ASP A 437 -17.53 15.40 9.58
C ASP A 437 -17.96 14.07 8.94
N LEU A 438 -17.78 12.99 9.69
CA LEU A 438 -18.13 11.64 9.21
C LEU A 438 -19.65 11.46 9.03
N ALA A 439 -20.46 12.02 9.93
CA ALA A 439 -21.91 11.85 9.89
C ALA A 439 -22.52 12.52 8.65
N ALA A 440 -22.09 13.75 8.34
CA ALA A 440 -22.50 14.43 7.11
C ALA A 440 -22.03 13.68 5.86
N LEU A 441 -20.79 13.20 5.86
CA LEU A 441 -20.26 12.40 4.76
C LEU A 441 -21.08 11.13 4.51
N GLU A 442 -21.40 10.37 5.56
CA GLU A 442 -22.17 9.13 5.43
C GLU A 442 -23.57 9.40 4.88
N ALA A 443 -24.24 10.45 5.37
CA ALA A 443 -25.55 10.85 4.88
C ALA A 443 -25.52 11.22 3.38
N VAL A 444 -24.52 12.01 2.96
CA VAL A 444 -24.33 12.39 1.55
C VAL A 444 -24.04 11.17 0.68
N LEU A 445 -23.13 10.28 1.10
CA LEU A 445 -22.79 9.07 0.33
C LEU A 445 -23.97 8.10 0.22
N GLU A 446 -24.82 8.00 1.24
CA GLU A 446 -26.03 7.18 1.20
C GLU A 446 -27.10 7.78 0.30
N ASP A 447 -27.36 9.09 0.39
CA ASP A 447 -28.31 9.77 -0.49
C ASP A 447 -27.87 9.71 -1.96
N ALA A 448 -26.59 9.98 -2.23
CA ALA A 448 -26.02 9.87 -3.57
C ALA A 448 -26.18 8.46 -4.16
N ARG A 449 -25.90 7.42 -3.36
CA ARG A 449 -26.08 6.02 -3.77
C ARG A 449 -27.55 5.71 -4.08
N ARG A 450 -28.49 6.17 -3.23
CA ARG A 450 -29.93 6.01 -3.48
C ARG A 450 -30.39 6.69 -4.78
N ARG A 451 -29.74 7.77 -5.19
CA ARG A 451 -30.01 8.46 -6.47
C ARG A 451 -29.32 7.84 -7.69
N GLY A 452 -28.57 6.77 -7.48
CA GLY A 452 -27.89 6.01 -8.52
C GLY A 452 -26.49 6.52 -8.87
N ALA A 453 -25.85 7.29 -8.00
CA ALA A 453 -24.44 7.66 -8.21
C ALA A 453 -23.55 6.40 -8.19
N THR A 454 -22.74 6.23 -9.24
CA THR A 454 -21.84 5.07 -9.40
C THR A 454 -20.40 5.36 -8.97
N ALA A 455 -20.04 6.64 -8.82
CA ALA A 455 -18.74 7.06 -8.33
C ALA A 455 -18.81 8.41 -7.60
N VAL A 456 -17.72 8.70 -6.87
CA VAL A 456 -17.58 9.91 -6.05
C VAL A 456 -16.33 10.68 -6.49
N LEU A 457 -16.51 11.97 -6.78
CA LEU A 457 -15.45 12.94 -6.98
C LEU A 457 -15.39 13.84 -5.75
N ASN A 458 -14.22 14.00 -5.14
CA ASN A 458 -14.03 14.82 -3.95
C ASN A 458 -13.02 15.94 -4.23
N THR A 459 -13.46 17.19 -4.10
CA THR A 459 -12.62 18.36 -4.38
C THR A 459 -11.63 18.68 -3.26
N GLY A 460 -11.59 17.90 -2.18
CA GLY A 460 -10.62 18.04 -1.09
C GLY A 460 -11.21 18.65 0.18
N ASN A 461 -10.32 19.02 1.12
CA ASN A 461 -10.67 19.38 2.50
C ASN A 461 -11.36 18.23 3.21
N PHE A 462 -10.66 17.09 3.25
CA PHE A 462 -11.04 15.92 4.04
C PHE A 462 -11.08 16.26 5.51
N VAL A 463 -10.06 16.97 5.99
CA VAL A 463 -9.87 17.31 7.40
C VAL A 463 -10.00 18.81 7.63
N GLY A 464 -10.01 19.20 8.90
CA GLY A 464 -10.03 20.62 9.27
C GLY A 464 -10.51 20.83 10.68
N PHE A 465 -11.81 20.68 10.90
CA PHE A 465 -12.46 21.17 12.13
C PHE A 465 -13.36 20.12 12.81
N GLY A 466 -13.92 19.17 12.07
CA GLY A 466 -14.72 18.05 12.60
C GLY A 466 -13.87 17.02 13.36
N ARG A 467 -14.51 15.98 13.90
CA ARG A 467 -13.91 15.15 14.96
C ARG A 467 -13.41 13.81 14.49
N SER A 468 -13.58 13.53 13.22
CA SER A 468 -13.35 12.19 12.68
C SER A 468 -12.36 12.24 11.51
N PRO A 469 -11.15 12.84 11.70
CA PRO A 469 -10.21 13.04 10.60
C PRO A 469 -9.76 11.73 9.96
N ASP A 470 -9.41 10.73 10.78
CA ASP A 470 -8.90 9.46 10.28
C ASP A 470 -10.02 8.64 9.64
N GLU A 471 -11.21 8.66 10.24
CA GLU A 471 -12.37 7.94 9.75
C GLU A 471 -12.89 8.50 8.44
N VAL A 472 -12.90 9.83 8.26
CA VAL A 472 -13.27 10.47 6.98
C VAL A 472 -12.29 10.08 5.87
N VAL A 473 -10.99 10.16 6.14
CA VAL A 473 -9.96 9.74 5.18
C VAL A 473 -10.14 8.26 4.81
N GLU A 474 -10.28 7.39 5.80
CA GLU A 474 -10.47 5.96 5.55
C GLU A 474 -11.82 5.64 4.89
N ARG A 475 -12.87 6.42 5.17
CA ARG A 475 -14.19 6.24 4.55
C ARG A 475 -14.17 6.60 3.06
N LEU A 476 -13.53 7.70 2.68
CA LEU A 476 -13.39 8.13 1.28
C LEU A 476 -12.44 7.21 0.51
N ARG A 477 -11.35 6.74 1.14
CA ARG A 477 -10.48 5.69 0.60
C ARG A 477 -11.25 4.41 0.32
N ARG A 478 -12.12 4.00 1.26
CA ARG A 478 -13.01 2.84 1.09
C ARG A 478 -14.03 3.05 -0.03
N GLU A 479 -14.55 4.26 -0.22
CA GLU A 479 -15.46 4.56 -1.34
C GLU A 479 -14.74 4.64 -2.70
N HIS A 480 -13.41 4.59 -2.73
CA HIS A 480 -12.61 4.82 -3.94
C HIS A 480 -12.91 6.17 -4.60
N ALA A 481 -13.15 7.19 -3.76
CA ALA A 481 -13.40 8.53 -4.25
C ALA A 481 -12.14 9.09 -4.95
N ILE A 482 -12.29 9.52 -6.21
CA ILE A 482 -11.24 10.28 -6.90
C ILE A 482 -11.17 11.64 -6.21
N SER A 483 -10.01 11.99 -5.66
CA SER A 483 -9.90 13.11 -4.74
C SER A 483 -8.71 14.01 -5.05
N THR A 484 -8.90 15.31 -4.93
CA THR A 484 -7.80 16.29 -4.86
C THR A 484 -7.47 16.61 -3.41
N ILE A 485 -6.25 17.07 -3.15
CA ILE A 485 -5.88 17.63 -1.85
C ILE A 485 -6.50 19.02 -1.68
N GLY A 486 -7.04 19.29 -0.50
CA GLY A 486 -7.50 20.63 -0.15
C GLY A 486 -6.46 21.46 0.59
N ASN A 487 -6.62 22.78 0.57
CA ASN A 487 -5.73 23.69 1.27
C ASN A 487 -5.72 23.45 2.79
N ARG A 488 -6.85 23.00 3.37
CA ARG A 488 -6.94 22.65 4.79
C ARG A 488 -6.19 21.37 5.10
N ASP A 489 -6.20 20.40 4.17
CA ASP A 489 -5.45 19.15 4.30
C ASP A 489 -3.94 19.44 4.33
N GLU A 490 -3.45 20.28 3.42
CA GLU A 490 -2.05 20.74 3.40
C GLU A 490 -1.67 21.47 4.70
N GLN A 491 -2.54 22.34 5.22
CA GLN A 491 -2.31 23.04 6.49
C GLN A 491 -2.18 22.06 7.66
N VAL A 492 -3.04 21.04 7.74
CA VAL A 492 -2.93 19.99 8.77
C VAL A 492 -1.60 19.24 8.62
N LEU A 493 -1.25 18.78 7.42
CA LEU A 493 -0.02 18.02 7.17
C LEU A 493 1.26 18.80 7.51
N THR A 494 1.26 20.11 7.26
CA THR A 494 2.42 20.98 7.48
C THR A 494 2.44 21.65 8.85
N VAL A 495 1.39 21.51 9.67
CA VAL A 495 1.22 22.24 10.94
C VAL A 495 2.40 22.09 11.90
N LYS A 496 3.10 20.94 11.87
CA LYS A 496 4.31 20.70 12.68
C LYS A 496 5.48 21.61 12.34
N LYS A 497 5.57 22.10 11.10
CA LYS A 497 6.66 22.94 10.59
C LYS A 497 6.41 24.43 10.87
N TRP A 498 5.27 24.79 11.46
CA TRP A 498 4.87 26.18 11.65
C TRP A 498 5.68 26.84 12.79
N LYS A 499 6.35 27.96 12.49
CA LYS A 499 7.11 28.76 13.47
C LYS A 499 6.17 29.53 14.42
N LYS A 500 6.62 29.82 15.65
CA LYS A 500 5.90 30.57 16.71
C LYS A 500 4.47 30.05 17.04
N PRO A 501 4.32 28.76 17.39
CA PRO A 501 3.02 28.13 17.60
C PRO A 501 2.16 28.75 18.72
N HIS A 502 2.80 29.35 19.73
CA HIS A 502 2.13 30.02 20.84
C HIS A 502 1.39 31.30 20.44
N ARG A 503 1.74 31.92 19.29
CA ARG A 503 1.07 33.13 18.76
C ARG A 503 -0.02 32.83 17.72
N LYS A 504 -0.31 31.55 17.43
CA LYS A 504 -1.21 31.16 16.32
C LYS A 504 -2.64 30.81 16.74
N GLY A 505 -3.01 31.17 17.97
CA GLY A 505 -4.38 31.09 18.48
C GLY A 505 -5.04 29.70 18.38
N GLN A 506 -6.37 29.69 18.33
CA GLN A 506 -7.19 28.48 18.37
C GLN A 506 -7.06 27.62 17.10
N LYS A 507 -6.91 28.26 15.93
CA LYS A 507 -6.75 27.59 14.62
C LYS A 507 -5.58 26.61 14.61
N TYR A 508 -4.42 27.01 15.15
CA TYR A 508 -3.27 26.13 15.24
C TYR A 508 -3.53 24.90 16.13
N ARG A 509 -4.21 25.10 17.27
CA ARG A 509 -4.54 24.00 18.20
C ARG A 509 -5.47 22.98 17.54
N ALA A 510 -6.49 23.44 16.81
CA ALA A 510 -7.38 22.57 16.04
C ALA A 510 -6.62 21.76 14.97
N LEU A 511 -5.83 22.43 14.11
CA LEU A 511 -5.06 21.74 13.06
C LEU A 511 -4.04 20.74 13.64
N ARG A 512 -3.39 21.09 14.76
CA ARG A 512 -2.45 20.19 15.44
C ARG A 512 -3.16 19.01 16.09
N TRP A 513 -4.37 19.20 16.61
CA TRP A 513 -5.21 18.11 17.10
C TRP A 513 -5.54 17.15 15.96
N GLN A 514 -6.00 17.65 14.81
CA GLN A 514 -6.28 16.84 13.61
C GLN A 514 -5.06 16.01 13.20
N TYR A 515 -3.90 16.66 13.09
CA TYR A 515 -2.65 15.98 12.70
C TYR A 515 -2.33 14.81 13.63
N ARG A 516 -2.53 14.97 14.95
CA ARG A 516 -2.25 13.93 15.95
C ARG A 516 -3.23 12.76 15.90
N HIS A 517 -4.46 13.01 15.47
CA HIS A 517 -5.50 11.99 15.37
C HIS A 517 -5.52 11.30 14.00
N LEU A 518 -4.69 11.76 13.04
CA LEU A 518 -4.46 11.04 11.78
C LEU A 518 -3.41 9.95 11.96
N SER A 519 -3.78 8.73 11.55
CA SER A 519 -2.86 7.61 11.42
C SER A 519 -1.73 7.93 10.44
N ARG A 520 -0.62 7.18 10.53
CA ARG A 520 0.50 7.31 9.57
C ARG A 520 0.02 7.04 8.14
N THR A 521 -0.91 6.10 7.97
CA THR A 521 -1.49 5.72 6.68
C THR A 521 -2.37 6.82 6.09
N SER A 522 -3.22 7.46 6.89
CA SER A 522 -4.06 8.57 6.43
C SER A 522 -3.24 9.80 6.07
N ARG A 523 -2.18 10.11 6.86
CA ARG A 523 -1.23 11.18 6.51
C ARG A 523 -0.52 10.90 5.19
N ALA A 524 0.02 9.69 5.03
CA ALA A 524 0.69 9.30 3.78
C ALA A 524 -0.25 9.39 2.57
N TYR A 525 -1.52 9.01 2.74
CA TYR A 525 -2.53 9.16 1.69
C TYR A 525 -2.84 10.61 1.36
N LEU A 526 -3.09 11.46 2.37
CA LEU A 526 -3.36 12.88 2.10
C LEU A 526 -2.17 13.54 1.42
N THR A 527 -0.93 13.19 1.81
CA THR A 527 0.29 13.66 1.14
C THR A 527 0.39 13.17 -0.31
N SER A 528 -0.17 12.01 -0.64
CA SER A 528 -0.18 11.44 -1.99
C SER A 528 -1.35 11.93 -2.85
N LEU A 529 -2.17 12.87 -2.39
CA LEU A 529 -3.28 13.37 -3.19
C LEU A 529 -2.80 14.45 -4.17
N PRO A 530 -3.21 14.37 -5.45
CA PRO A 530 -2.86 15.40 -6.42
C PRO A 530 -3.62 16.70 -6.13
N ARG A 531 -3.05 17.82 -6.57
CA ARG A 531 -3.70 19.13 -6.51
C ARG A 531 -4.75 19.31 -7.59
N GLU A 532 -4.52 18.71 -8.75
CA GLU A 532 -5.38 18.78 -9.92
C GLU A 532 -5.57 17.39 -10.52
N ILE A 533 -6.77 17.13 -11.04
CA ILE A 533 -7.09 15.89 -11.73
C ILE A 533 -7.76 16.24 -13.06
N ARG A 534 -7.35 15.54 -14.12
CA ARG A 534 -7.98 15.58 -15.45
C ARG A 534 -8.54 14.20 -15.76
N LEU A 535 -9.85 14.12 -15.97
CA LEU A 535 -10.56 12.89 -16.34
C LEU A 535 -11.22 13.06 -17.69
N ASN A 536 -11.20 12.01 -18.50
CA ASN A 536 -12.10 11.89 -19.65
C ASN A 536 -13.05 10.73 -19.40
N PHE A 537 -14.26 11.06 -18.96
CA PHE A 537 -15.25 10.08 -18.56
C PHE A 537 -16.52 10.26 -19.38
N ARG A 538 -16.88 9.21 -20.14
CA ARG A 538 -18.02 9.20 -21.09
C ARG A 538 -18.03 10.39 -22.06
N GLY A 539 -16.84 10.81 -22.50
CA GLY A 539 -16.66 11.87 -23.49
C GLY A 539 -16.65 13.28 -22.91
N ASN A 540 -16.83 13.43 -21.59
CA ASN A 540 -16.70 14.71 -20.91
C ASN A 540 -15.29 14.84 -20.31
N ARG A 541 -14.58 15.89 -20.71
CA ARG A 541 -13.30 16.28 -20.10
C ARG A 541 -13.58 17.05 -18.82
N ILE A 542 -13.32 16.42 -17.69
CA ILE A 542 -13.51 16.99 -16.36
C ILE A 542 -12.15 17.41 -15.81
N PHE A 543 -12.00 18.69 -15.48
CA PHE A 543 -10.89 19.21 -14.70
C PHE A 543 -11.37 19.46 -13.25
N MET A 544 -10.69 18.87 -12.28
CA MET A 544 -11.01 18.99 -10.86
C MET A 544 -9.83 19.54 -10.07
N THR A 545 -10.08 20.52 -9.22
CA THR A 545 -9.10 21.12 -8.30
C THR A 545 -9.78 21.53 -7.00
N HIS A 546 -9.04 21.76 -5.93
CA HIS A 546 -9.61 22.38 -4.74
C HIS A 546 -9.73 23.90 -4.88
N CYS A 547 -8.65 24.54 -5.36
CA CYS A 547 -8.49 25.99 -5.45
C CYS A 547 -8.57 26.44 -6.92
N SER A 548 -7.82 27.46 -7.34
CA SER A 548 -7.69 27.81 -8.75
C SER A 548 -6.68 26.90 -9.48
N PRO A 549 -6.78 26.74 -10.82
CA PRO A 549 -5.72 26.13 -11.61
C PRO A 549 -4.36 26.72 -11.26
N GLY A 550 -3.35 25.86 -11.06
CA GLY A 550 -1.97 26.24 -10.77
C GLY A 550 -1.71 26.86 -9.39
N SER A 551 -2.72 27.04 -8.52
CA SER A 551 -2.52 27.72 -7.23
C SER A 551 -3.37 27.16 -6.09
N MET A 552 -2.72 26.85 -4.96
CA MET A 552 -3.37 26.45 -3.70
C MET A 552 -3.83 27.63 -2.84
N ALA A 553 -3.54 28.86 -3.27
CA ALA A 553 -3.98 30.09 -2.61
C ALA A 553 -5.08 30.82 -3.41
N GLY A 554 -5.13 30.61 -4.73
CA GLY A 554 -6.08 31.27 -5.61
C GLY A 554 -7.50 30.77 -5.40
N PHE A 555 -8.47 31.68 -5.45
CA PHE A 555 -9.88 31.41 -5.21
C PHE A 555 -10.67 31.57 -6.51
N ILE A 556 -11.40 30.52 -6.90
CA ILE A 556 -12.42 30.63 -7.93
C ILE A 556 -13.75 30.94 -7.26
N SER A 557 -14.37 32.04 -7.64
CA SER A 557 -15.76 32.34 -7.28
C SER A 557 -16.65 32.22 -8.49
N SER A 558 -17.80 31.56 -8.33
CA SER A 558 -18.87 31.58 -9.32
C SER A 558 -19.41 32.98 -9.62
N LYS A 559 -19.22 33.92 -8.68
CA LYS A 559 -19.60 35.35 -8.82
C LYS A 559 -18.55 36.19 -9.54
N ALA A 560 -17.40 35.62 -9.89
CA ALA A 560 -16.38 36.36 -10.64
C ALA A 560 -16.93 36.80 -12.02
N PRO A 561 -16.42 37.92 -12.57
CA PRO A 561 -16.71 38.29 -13.96
C PRO A 561 -16.32 37.18 -14.93
N ASP A 562 -17.01 37.07 -16.08
CA ASP A 562 -16.72 36.05 -17.09
C ASP A 562 -15.26 36.08 -17.56
N THR A 563 -14.65 37.26 -17.61
CA THR A 563 -13.24 37.43 -17.99
C THR A 563 -12.28 36.65 -17.08
N GLY A 564 -12.51 36.65 -15.77
CA GLY A 564 -11.67 35.89 -14.83
C GLY A 564 -11.91 34.38 -14.92
N LEU A 565 -13.14 33.94 -15.19
CA LEU A 565 -13.44 32.52 -15.38
C LEU A 565 -12.90 31.98 -16.72
N ARG A 566 -12.88 32.80 -17.78
CA ARG A 566 -12.29 32.44 -19.09
C ARG A 566 -10.81 32.10 -19.02
N GLU A 567 -10.05 32.80 -18.19
CA GLU A 567 -8.62 32.50 -17.98
C GLU A 567 -8.43 31.07 -17.45
N TYR A 568 -9.23 30.70 -16.43
CA TYR A 568 -9.23 29.33 -15.90
C TYR A 568 -9.73 28.29 -16.91
N ILE A 569 -10.72 28.65 -17.73
CA ILE A 569 -11.23 27.77 -18.79
C ILE A 569 -10.17 27.46 -19.83
N GLY A 570 -9.45 28.48 -20.31
CA GLY A 570 -8.37 28.31 -21.28
C GLY A 570 -7.25 27.41 -20.76
N ALA A 571 -6.87 27.57 -19.49
CA ALA A 571 -5.84 26.75 -18.85
C ALA A 571 -6.29 25.29 -18.59
N ALA A 572 -7.57 25.06 -18.34
CA ALA A 572 -8.09 23.74 -18.00
C ALA A 572 -8.25 22.81 -19.21
N GLY A 573 -8.64 23.35 -20.38
CA GLY A 573 -8.88 22.56 -21.60
C GLY A 573 -9.99 21.52 -21.44
N ALA A 574 -11.03 21.85 -20.64
CA ALA A 574 -12.04 20.94 -20.14
C ALA A 574 -13.46 21.38 -20.52
N ASP A 575 -14.41 20.42 -20.53
CA ASP A 575 -15.84 20.67 -20.72
C ASP A 575 -16.54 20.98 -19.39
N SER A 576 -15.94 20.54 -18.28
CA SER A 576 -16.42 20.81 -16.92
C SER A 576 -15.25 21.05 -15.97
N ILE A 577 -15.29 22.18 -15.25
CA ILE A 577 -14.32 22.61 -14.25
C ILE A 577 -15.00 22.54 -12.88
N ILE A 578 -14.49 21.67 -12.03
CA ILE A 578 -15.01 21.42 -10.69
C ILE A 578 -14.02 21.95 -9.67
N PHE A 579 -14.46 22.86 -8.79
CA PHE A 579 -13.63 23.47 -7.76
C PHE A 579 -14.26 23.39 -6.36
N GLY A 580 -13.42 23.31 -5.33
CA GLY A 580 -13.85 23.04 -3.95
C GLY A 580 -13.87 24.24 -3.01
N GLN A 581 -13.06 25.27 -3.22
CA GLN A 581 -12.87 26.31 -2.21
C GLN A 581 -14.13 27.16 -1.95
N GLU A 582 -15.02 27.28 -2.95
CA GLU A 582 -16.32 27.92 -2.78
C GLU A 582 -17.27 26.96 -2.03
N ARG A 583 -17.52 27.22 -0.74
CA ARG A 583 -18.34 26.35 0.13
C ARG A 583 -19.85 26.45 -0.13
N ARG A 584 -20.28 27.33 -1.04
CA ARG A 584 -21.65 27.38 -1.55
C ARG A 584 -21.77 26.59 -2.85
N PRO A 585 -22.87 25.83 -3.03
CA PRO A 585 -23.13 25.17 -4.29
C PRO A 585 -23.34 26.23 -5.39
N SER A 586 -22.63 26.10 -6.51
CA SER A 586 -22.75 27.00 -7.65
C SER A 586 -22.54 26.24 -8.97
N ALA A 587 -23.18 26.69 -10.05
CA ALA A 587 -22.98 26.15 -11.38
C ALA A 587 -23.23 27.26 -12.40
N ARG A 588 -22.25 27.51 -13.27
CA ARG A 588 -22.33 28.54 -14.32
C ARG A 588 -21.70 28.00 -15.59
N GLN A 589 -22.35 28.21 -16.73
CA GLN A 589 -21.80 27.86 -18.03
C GLN A 589 -21.24 29.10 -18.72
N ILE A 590 -19.99 29.02 -19.20
CA ILE A 590 -19.30 30.10 -19.91
C ILE A 590 -18.64 29.50 -21.14
N ASP A 591 -18.96 30.06 -22.31
CA ASP A 591 -18.44 29.62 -23.61
C ASP A 591 -18.56 28.09 -23.81
N GLY A 592 -19.66 27.50 -23.34
CA GLY A 592 -19.94 26.07 -23.42
C GLY A 592 -19.35 25.22 -22.28
N VAL A 593 -18.46 25.76 -21.45
CA VAL A 593 -17.80 25.05 -20.35
C VAL A 593 -18.53 25.28 -19.02
N TRP A 594 -18.75 24.20 -18.27
CA TRP A 594 -19.40 24.26 -16.96
C TRP A 594 -18.41 24.51 -15.83
N CYS A 595 -18.57 25.59 -15.07
CA CYS A 595 -17.85 25.89 -13.84
C CYS A 595 -18.74 25.52 -12.64
N ILE A 596 -18.34 24.53 -11.85
CA ILE A 596 -19.17 23.89 -10.82
C ILE A 596 -18.47 23.90 -9.46
N SER A 597 -19.15 24.42 -8.44
CA SER A 597 -18.86 24.11 -7.05
C SER A 597 -19.90 23.16 -6.47
N PRO A 598 -19.49 22.04 -5.83
CA PRO A 598 -20.41 21.13 -5.14
C PRO A 598 -20.96 21.69 -3.82
N GLY A 599 -20.42 22.82 -3.36
CA GLY A 599 -20.67 23.33 -2.01
C GLY A 599 -19.85 22.60 -0.95
N SER A 600 -20.42 22.46 0.25
CA SER A 600 -19.72 21.90 1.40
C SER A 600 -20.53 20.83 2.11
N VAL A 601 -19.89 19.70 2.38
CA VAL A 601 -20.48 18.59 3.13
C VAL A 601 -20.50 18.88 4.62
N GLY A 602 -19.37 19.34 5.18
CA GLY A 602 -19.20 19.45 6.64
C GLY A 602 -19.16 20.88 7.18
N THR A 603 -18.90 21.89 6.34
CA THR A 603 -18.92 23.30 6.76
C THR A 603 -19.65 24.22 5.75
N PRO A 604 -20.95 24.02 5.49
CA PRO A 604 -21.74 24.93 4.67
C PRO A 604 -21.57 26.40 5.06
N GLU A 605 -21.48 27.28 4.07
CA GLU A 605 -21.34 28.72 4.32
C GLU A 605 -22.63 29.30 4.90
N GLY A 606 -22.54 30.24 5.85
CA GLY A 606 -23.70 30.93 6.40
C GLY A 606 -24.50 30.15 7.46
N GLY A 607 -23.95 29.08 8.02
CA GLY A 607 -24.60 28.32 9.09
C GLY A 607 -25.74 27.42 8.62
N ASP A 608 -25.78 27.12 7.32
CA ASP A 608 -26.74 26.19 6.73
C ASP A 608 -26.64 24.80 7.39
N PRO A 609 -27.74 24.25 7.95
CA PRO A 609 -27.72 22.94 8.61
C PRO A 609 -27.64 21.76 7.63
N TYR A 610 -27.79 21.99 6.32
CA TYR A 610 -27.78 20.95 5.31
C TYR A 610 -26.38 20.75 4.73
N ALA A 611 -26.00 19.48 4.57
CA ALA A 611 -24.83 19.11 3.78
C ALA A 611 -25.17 19.25 2.28
N TRP A 612 -24.24 19.78 1.49
CA TRP A 612 -24.40 19.95 0.05
C TRP A 612 -23.49 19.02 -0.75
N TYR A 613 -24.01 18.56 -1.87
CA TYR A 613 -23.23 17.93 -2.94
C TYR A 613 -23.88 18.19 -4.31
N THR A 614 -23.15 17.94 -5.39
CA THR A 614 -23.69 18.00 -6.75
C THR A 614 -23.76 16.60 -7.35
N LEU A 615 -24.94 16.20 -7.82
CA LEU A 615 -25.11 15.01 -8.64
C LEU A 615 -24.91 15.40 -10.11
N LEU A 616 -23.78 15.02 -10.67
CA LEU A 616 -23.42 15.26 -12.06
C LEU A 616 -23.84 14.07 -12.91
N GLN A 617 -24.77 14.31 -13.82
CA GLN A 617 -25.25 13.35 -14.78
C GLN A 617 -24.57 13.57 -16.13
N LEU A 618 -24.08 12.50 -16.76
CA LEU A 618 -23.44 12.54 -18.07
C LEU A 618 -24.19 11.66 -19.07
N ASN A 619 -24.42 12.23 -20.25
CA ASN A 619 -25.13 11.67 -21.41
C ASN A 619 -26.57 11.22 -21.08
N PRO A 620 -27.57 12.15 -21.10
CA PRO A 620 -27.42 13.60 -21.32
C PRO A 620 -26.84 14.32 -20.11
N PHE A 621 -26.14 15.43 -20.36
CA PHE A 621 -25.57 16.26 -19.30
C PHE A 621 -26.69 16.89 -18.46
N ALA A 622 -26.69 16.63 -17.16
CA ALA A 622 -27.54 17.33 -16.20
C ALA A 622 -26.78 17.50 -14.89
N LEU A 623 -27.09 18.55 -14.13
CA LEU A 623 -26.51 18.76 -12.82
C LEU A 623 -27.62 19.04 -11.80
N HIS A 624 -27.53 18.42 -10.64
CA HIS A 624 -28.46 18.66 -9.55
C HIS A 624 -27.69 18.96 -8.27
N GLN A 625 -27.88 20.15 -7.71
CA GLN A 625 -27.35 20.49 -6.40
C GLN A 625 -28.30 19.96 -5.34
N VAL A 626 -27.82 19.04 -4.52
CA VAL A 626 -28.62 18.29 -3.57
C VAL A 626 -28.23 18.71 -2.16
N ARG A 627 -29.26 19.07 -1.39
CA ARG A 627 -29.17 19.30 0.05
C ARG A 627 -29.59 18.04 0.79
N VAL A 628 -28.79 17.62 1.77
CA VAL A 628 -29.07 16.46 2.61
C VAL A 628 -29.17 16.93 4.06
N PRO A 629 -30.23 16.58 4.79
CA PRO A 629 -30.31 16.87 6.22
C PRO A 629 -29.11 16.24 6.92
N SER A 630 -28.24 17.08 7.48
CA SER A 630 -27.15 16.63 8.34
C SER A 630 -27.48 17.10 9.75
N ARG A 631 -27.31 16.25 10.76
CA ARG A 631 -27.46 16.67 12.16
C ARG A 631 -26.30 17.55 12.63
N THR A 632 -25.41 17.94 11.72
CA THR A 632 -24.13 18.53 12.04
C THR A 632 -24.01 19.95 11.48
N GLY A 633 -24.72 20.87 12.11
CA GLY A 633 -24.34 22.29 12.12
C GLY A 633 -23.11 22.49 13.01
N GLN A 634 -21.96 21.91 12.64
CA GLN A 634 -20.69 22.17 13.34
C GLN A 634 -20.13 23.52 12.87
N THR A 635 -20.45 24.59 13.60
CA THR A 635 -19.70 25.85 13.48
C THR A 635 -18.25 25.62 13.92
N ILE A 636 -17.30 26.36 13.33
CA ILE A 636 -15.87 26.31 13.70
C ILE A 636 -15.70 26.53 15.22
N GLU A 637 -16.57 27.32 15.85
CA GLU A 637 -16.65 27.54 17.30
C GLU A 637 -16.89 26.24 18.09
N LYS A 638 -17.92 25.46 17.70
CA LYS A 638 -18.18 24.13 18.29
C LYS A 638 -17.08 23.14 17.97
N ALA A 639 -16.39 23.26 16.85
CA ALA A 639 -15.22 22.45 16.56
C ALA A 639 -14.03 22.80 17.47
N CYS A 640 -13.79 24.10 17.71
CA CYS A 640 -12.75 24.61 18.61
C CYS A 640 -13.01 24.19 20.06
N GLU A 641 -14.24 24.23 20.57
CA GLU A 641 -14.55 23.77 21.93
C GLU A 641 -14.17 22.29 22.16
N TRP A 642 -14.29 21.46 21.13
CA TRP A 642 -14.06 20.02 21.27
C TRP A 642 -12.58 19.68 21.05
N CYS A 643 -11.88 20.42 20.19
CA CYS A 643 -10.43 20.29 20.01
C CYS A 643 -9.64 20.98 21.15
N VAL A 644 -10.26 21.97 21.80
CA VAL A 644 -9.70 22.87 22.82
C VAL A 644 -10.80 23.31 23.81
N PRO A 645 -10.99 22.58 24.92
CA PRO A 645 -11.99 22.96 25.94
C PRO A 645 -11.77 24.39 26.47
N GLY A 646 -12.85 25.18 26.57
CA GLY A 646 -12.85 26.50 27.22
C GLY A 646 -12.77 27.75 26.31
N THR A 647 -12.87 27.61 24.98
CA THR A 647 -12.66 28.72 24.02
C THR A 647 -13.90 29.23 23.28
N GLY A 648 -15.03 28.51 23.31
CA GLY A 648 -16.22 28.83 22.51
C GLY A 648 -17.01 30.06 22.93
N ALA A 649 -16.94 30.46 24.21
CA ALA A 649 -17.75 31.55 24.75
C ALA A 649 -17.41 32.95 24.19
N ARG A 650 -16.18 33.16 23.67
CA ARG A 650 -15.72 34.50 23.22
C ARG A 650 -16.20 34.85 21.81
N LEU A 651 -16.41 33.88 20.92
CA LEU A 651 -16.75 34.10 19.51
C LEU A 651 -18.25 34.34 19.25
N SER A 652 -19.14 33.79 20.08
CA SER A 652 -20.60 33.98 19.99
C SER A 652 -21.04 35.44 20.09
N ARG A 653 -20.19 36.34 20.63
CA ARG A 653 -20.49 37.77 20.72
C ARG A 653 -20.18 38.56 19.44
N GLU A 654 -19.36 38.02 18.54
CA GLU A 654 -18.80 38.83 17.43
C GLU A 654 -19.15 38.32 16.02
N GLY A 655 -19.70 37.11 15.87
CA GLY A 655 -20.32 36.65 14.61
C GLY A 655 -19.39 36.61 13.38
N ARG A 656 -18.06 36.65 13.57
CA ARG A 656 -17.07 36.71 12.46
C ARG A 656 -16.31 35.39 12.28
N HIS A 657 -16.16 34.99 11.02
CA HIS A 657 -15.43 33.77 10.63
C HIS A 657 -13.90 33.96 10.82
N PRO A 658 -13.14 32.99 11.36
CA PRO A 658 -11.71 33.16 11.68
C PRO A 658 -10.80 33.41 10.48
N ASP A 659 -11.22 33.03 9.27
CA ASP A 659 -10.48 33.37 8.04
C ASP A 659 -10.57 34.87 7.68
N MET A 660 -11.31 35.68 8.44
CA MET A 660 -11.46 37.13 8.29
C MET A 660 -10.75 37.95 9.40
N MET A 661 -10.11 37.31 10.38
CA MET A 661 -9.36 38.02 11.44
C MET A 661 -7.93 38.31 10.98
N LYS A 662 -7.54 39.58 11.03
CA LYS A 662 -6.13 39.98 10.86
C LYS A 662 -5.35 39.64 12.15
N PRO A 663 -4.03 39.43 12.09
CA PRO A 663 -3.22 39.07 13.25
C PRO A 663 -3.26 40.06 14.42
N ASP A 664 -3.74 41.29 14.19
CA ASP A 664 -3.62 42.41 15.13
C ASP A 664 -4.87 42.59 16.02
N ASP A 665 -5.94 41.80 15.82
CA ASP A 665 -7.21 41.96 16.56
C ASP A 665 -7.24 41.23 17.93
N GLU A 666 -6.14 40.65 18.40
CA GLU A 666 -6.07 39.92 19.70
C GLU A 666 -5.35 40.68 20.84
N GLU A 667 -5.03 41.97 20.71
CA GLU A 667 -4.55 42.79 21.83
C GLU A 667 -5.68 43.57 22.53
N VAL A 668 -6.49 42.89 23.35
CA VAL A 668 -7.10 43.50 24.55
C VAL A 668 -7.34 42.41 25.61
N HIS A 669 -6.48 42.41 26.63
CA HIS A 669 -6.53 41.74 27.94
C HIS A 669 -6.50 40.21 28.02
#